data_AF-A0A7M5TSE9-F1
#
_entry.id   AF-A0A7M5TSE9-F1
#
_cell.length_a   1.000
_cell.length_b   1.000
_cell.length_c   1.000
_cell.angle_alpha   90.00
_cell.angle_beta   90.00
_cell.angle_gamma   90.00
#
_symmetry.space_group_name_H-M   'P 1'
#
loop_
_entity.id
_entity.type
_entity.pdbx_description
1 polymer ?
#
loop_
_entity_poly.entity_id
_entity_poly.type
_entity_poly.pdbx_seq_one_letter_code
_entity_poly.pdbx_strand_id
1 'polypeptide(L)'
;MSIAKLSAAILATILISCNCDMYLHNPRGSNNRLNEASANRANPNRAFDSQNNNRGGYNVGDRTAQKAGNNKNNQYQMEYFTSGPNAGDVTKLLIEWTNQHSCGGDNKDDATKTNCDIVLQYMDVNPTKPKDLAYNAQVSEGGVRDGVQTNQQNYNANAGEKNKNGQRRFTEAESTAYARRRNSVNPNLVYQEPFEWYDKCQKRPRNKGLFTADQNVQQDRATHTRQNPGGTRRGYECPEERDYWPYWHPTGWKDIAILTKRVDKCDFFKKESFNVKPKGECVEKYPNSKNHRHYSGADTPANCTALGGEWVDFHNYLEIGPQTTEAACNAAGPKHEWAIPYRHLAYNRKQKACLVKLTEPECLKAPWSRQNHLGNGRDTNAEANRYEWTLPHFPHLNANERRAFVFRIRYNISTDDYDPYNTNSSSNGGEGVSPVTNNPLVDVGSHSPLQLAINTAQFGRTFQDRSHLSFFTPRPKGIKGVIHNLNVRGKRGNIVQTFPAVEYDFMPTVSNISQPNYVHIQWTGSNSHNNGNPGGDGQTGDAGQGTGGTDRNNILGLTKKNDNFPQLMEDENNICHHMEVVWQRTNGLANDKMKWRDICVKLGSSGYYDCKTGCTNSLDRKAKMDNLLNNAPASFSGMLVRFKKKGTFYFLCTRNNNFTNRSQKGEIIVS
;
A
#
# COMPACT_ATOMS: atom_id res chain seq x y z
N MET A 1 61.53 29.00 -17.28
CA MET A 1 61.17 28.23 -16.06
C MET A 1 59.88 28.81 -15.50
N SER A 2 58.74 28.15 -15.74
CA SER A 2 57.50 28.45 -15.00
C SER A 2 56.66 27.18 -14.93
N ILE A 3 56.37 26.79 -13.70
CA ILE A 3 55.73 25.54 -13.29
C ILE A 3 54.22 25.69 -13.53
N ALA A 4 53.66 24.88 -14.43
CA ALA A 4 52.22 24.74 -14.59
C ALA A 4 51.65 24.01 -13.35
N LYS A 5 50.86 24.72 -12.55
CA LYS A 5 50.10 24.12 -11.45
C LYS A 5 48.86 23.41 -12.02
N LEU A 6 48.91 22.09 -11.97
CA LEU A 6 47.77 21.20 -12.11
C LEU A 6 46.87 21.39 -10.87
N SER A 7 45.69 21.99 -11.04
CA SER A 7 44.65 22.00 -10.00
C SER A 7 43.56 21.03 -10.40
N ALA A 8 43.73 19.77 -9.98
CA ALA A 8 42.68 18.77 -9.98
C ALA A 8 41.67 19.12 -8.87
N ALA A 9 40.60 19.84 -9.21
CA ALA A 9 39.46 19.98 -8.33
C ALA A 9 38.63 18.69 -8.40
N ILE A 10 38.89 17.77 -7.47
CA ILE A 10 37.99 16.64 -7.19
C ILE A 10 36.73 17.25 -6.56
N LEU A 11 35.71 17.53 -7.38
CA LEU A 11 34.39 17.89 -6.90
C LEU A 11 33.75 16.62 -6.34
N ALA A 12 33.91 16.40 -5.04
CA ALA A 12 33.18 15.38 -4.32
C ALA A 12 31.68 15.74 -4.35
N THR A 13 30.95 15.19 -5.30
CA THR A 13 29.48 15.18 -5.31
C THR A 13 29.03 14.38 -4.09
N ILE A 14 28.87 15.05 -2.95
CA ILE A 14 28.19 14.48 -1.79
C ILE A 14 26.72 14.37 -2.19
N LEU A 15 26.37 13.23 -2.80
CA LEU A 15 24.99 12.77 -2.99
C LEU A 15 24.40 12.46 -1.62
N ILE A 16 24.03 13.49 -0.85
CA ILE A 16 23.17 13.34 0.33
C ILE A 16 21.79 12.96 -0.20
N SER A 17 21.57 11.66 -0.37
CA SER A 17 20.23 11.13 -0.58
C SER A 17 19.50 11.17 0.77
N CYS A 18 18.91 12.33 1.09
CA CYS A 18 17.83 12.36 2.07
C CYS A 18 16.66 11.55 1.48
N ASN A 19 16.63 10.26 1.78
CA ASN A 19 15.54 9.36 1.40
C ASN A 19 14.49 9.40 2.52
N CYS A 20 13.34 10.08 2.41
CA CYS A 20 12.29 9.91 3.42
C CYS A 20 10.86 10.39 3.06
N ASP A 21 10.19 10.09 1.94
CA ASP A 21 9.00 10.92 1.66
C ASP A 21 7.67 10.23 1.34
N MET A 22 7.30 9.15 2.05
CA MET A 22 5.92 8.78 2.44
C MET A 22 5.92 7.50 3.29
N TYR A 23 5.43 7.52 4.54
CA TYR A 23 5.38 6.36 5.44
C TYR A 23 3.95 5.98 5.79
N LEU A 24 3.51 4.79 5.37
CA LEU A 24 2.16 4.32 5.66
C LEU A 24 2.11 3.58 7.00
N HIS A 25 1.28 4.03 7.95
CA HIS A 25 1.20 3.49 9.31
C HIS A 25 0.01 2.53 9.51
N ASN A 26 -1.15 2.81 8.90
CA ASN A 26 -2.30 1.91 8.88
C ASN A 26 -3.02 1.97 7.51
N PRO A 27 -3.30 0.83 6.85
CA PRO A 27 -2.72 -0.49 7.12
C PRO A 27 -1.19 -0.42 7.06
N ARG A 28 -0.48 -1.30 7.77
CA ARG A 28 0.99 -1.19 7.92
C ARG A 28 1.72 -1.19 6.57
N GLY A 29 2.47 -0.12 6.29
CA GLY A 29 3.36 0.02 5.14
C GLY A 29 4.55 -0.94 5.21
N SER A 30 4.81 -1.65 4.11
CA SER A 30 5.91 -2.61 4.04
C SER A 30 7.25 -1.91 3.83
N ASN A 31 7.30 -0.81 3.04
CA ASN A 31 8.53 -0.19 2.59
C ASN A 31 9.57 -1.22 2.09
N ASN A 32 9.12 -2.19 1.28
CA ASN A 32 9.91 -3.34 0.81
C ASN A 32 10.38 -4.34 1.89
N ARG A 33 10.09 -4.14 3.18
CA ARG A 33 10.41 -5.10 4.25
C ARG A 33 9.60 -6.39 4.11
N LEU A 34 10.13 -7.45 4.70
CA LEU A 34 9.49 -8.73 4.90
C LEU A 34 9.57 -9.12 6.38
N ASN A 35 10.65 -9.76 6.82
CA ASN A 35 10.80 -10.31 8.17
C ASN A 35 12.22 -10.08 8.70
N GLU A 36 12.90 -9.02 8.23
CA GLU A 36 14.25 -8.67 8.64
C GLU A 36 14.34 -8.39 10.13
N ALA A 37 15.46 -8.81 10.74
CA ALA A 37 15.73 -8.54 12.15
C ALA A 37 16.13 -7.08 12.40
N SER A 38 16.97 -6.52 11.53
CA SER A 38 17.44 -5.14 11.66
C SER A 38 16.35 -4.11 11.33
N ALA A 39 16.57 -2.86 11.76
CA ALA A 39 15.69 -1.74 11.41
C ALA A 39 15.71 -1.38 9.93
N ASN A 40 16.79 -1.71 9.20
CA ASN A 40 16.88 -1.51 7.75
C ASN A 40 16.19 -2.64 6.97
N ARG A 41 15.47 -2.30 5.90
CA ARG A 41 15.05 -3.27 4.88
C ARG A 41 16.29 -3.90 4.23
N ALA A 42 16.25 -5.20 3.91
CA ALA A 42 17.40 -5.88 3.32
C ALA A 42 17.60 -5.52 1.83
N ASN A 43 16.51 -5.22 1.12
CA ASN A 43 16.55 -5.00 -0.33
C ASN A 43 15.56 -3.90 -0.75
N PRO A 44 16.04 -2.69 -1.12
CA PRO A 44 15.19 -1.60 -1.62
C PRO A 44 14.56 -1.88 -2.99
N ASN A 45 14.98 -2.96 -3.66
CA ASN A 45 14.51 -3.36 -4.99
C ASN A 45 13.50 -4.51 -4.94
N ARG A 46 13.11 -4.97 -3.75
CA ARG A 46 12.30 -6.18 -3.56
C ARG A 46 10.97 -6.13 -4.30
N ALA A 47 10.11 -5.13 -4.01
CA ALA A 47 8.73 -5.08 -4.48
C ALA A 47 8.42 -3.86 -5.36
N PHE A 48 8.85 -2.67 -4.95
CA PHE A 48 8.56 -1.39 -5.62
C PHE A 48 9.58 -0.33 -5.25
N ASP A 49 9.60 0.79 -5.95
CA ASP A 49 10.47 1.91 -5.61
C ASP A 49 9.80 2.84 -4.60
N SER A 50 10.08 2.63 -3.30
CA SER A 50 9.45 3.44 -2.26
C SER A 50 9.99 4.87 -2.19
N GLN A 51 11.25 5.08 -2.62
CA GLN A 51 12.01 6.33 -2.41
C GLN A 51 12.13 6.73 -0.92
N ASN A 52 11.78 5.82 0.00
CA ASN A 52 11.78 6.05 1.44
C ASN A 52 13.10 5.61 2.08
N ASN A 53 13.33 6.04 3.32
CA ASN A 53 14.46 5.57 4.13
C ASN A 53 14.44 4.05 4.30
N ASN A 54 15.62 3.42 4.31
CA ASN A 54 15.75 2.00 4.57
C ASN A 54 15.16 1.57 5.93
N ARG A 55 15.12 2.47 6.93
CA ARG A 55 14.59 2.18 8.28
C ARG A 55 13.06 2.20 8.40
N GLY A 56 12.34 2.70 7.40
CA GLY A 56 10.89 2.81 7.40
C GLY A 56 10.18 1.46 7.21
N GLY A 57 8.87 1.44 7.42
CA GLY A 57 8.00 0.27 7.23
C GLY A 57 8.03 -0.75 8.35
N TYR A 58 7.19 -1.77 8.19
CA TYR A 58 6.89 -2.81 9.18
C TYR A 58 7.14 -4.20 8.62
N ASN A 59 7.47 -5.16 9.49
CA ASN A 59 7.57 -6.56 9.10
C ASN A 59 6.18 -7.15 8.83
N VAL A 60 6.12 -8.19 7.99
CA VAL A 60 4.96 -9.07 7.82
C VAL A 60 4.64 -9.75 9.15
N GLY A 61 3.36 -9.99 9.39
CA GLY A 61 2.88 -10.60 10.63
C GLY A 61 3.25 -12.06 10.77
N ASP A 62 3.43 -12.50 12.01
CA ASP A 62 3.53 -13.91 12.39
C ASP A 62 2.22 -14.37 13.04
N ARG A 63 1.73 -15.56 12.67
CA ARG A 63 0.47 -16.13 13.20
C ARG A 63 0.57 -16.59 14.65
N THR A 64 1.76 -16.98 15.08
CA THR A 64 1.96 -17.68 16.36
C THR A 64 2.97 -16.93 17.22
N ALA A 65 3.36 -17.52 18.34
CA ALA A 65 4.45 -17.02 19.17
C ALA A 65 5.84 -17.17 18.51
N GLN A 66 5.91 -17.89 17.38
CA GLN A 66 7.15 -18.20 16.67
C GLN A 66 7.29 -17.37 15.40
N LYS A 67 8.53 -17.14 14.97
CA LYS A 67 8.83 -16.53 13.66
C LYS A 67 8.26 -17.41 12.55
N ALA A 68 7.65 -16.81 11.53
CA ALA A 68 7.22 -17.53 10.34
C ALA A 68 8.39 -18.11 9.55
N GLY A 69 9.55 -17.45 9.61
CA GLY A 69 10.75 -17.83 8.88
C GLY A 69 10.45 -17.97 7.39
N ASN A 70 10.78 -19.13 6.83
CA ASN A 70 10.55 -19.44 5.41
C ASN A 70 9.18 -20.10 5.14
N ASN A 71 8.25 -20.10 6.10
CA ASN A 71 6.95 -20.74 5.97
C ASN A 71 5.82 -19.72 5.82
N LYS A 72 5.31 -19.56 4.59
CA LYS A 72 4.18 -18.68 4.26
C LYS A 72 2.91 -18.98 5.09
N ASN A 73 2.69 -20.23 5.49
CA ASN A 73 1.51 -20.61 6.26
C ASN A 73 1.57 -20.07 7.69
N ASN A 74 2.76 -19.74 8.18
CA ASN A 74 2.97 -19.11 9.48
C ASN A 74 2.92 -17.58 9.42
N GLN A 75 2.85 -16.97 8.23
CA GLN A 75 2.62 -15.54 8.07
C GLN A 75 1.14 -15.21 8.30
N TYR A 76 0.90 -14.12 9.02
CA TYR A 76 -0.43 -13.59 9.29
C TYR A 76 -0.74 -12.44 8.34
N GLN A 77 -1.96 -12.44 7.81
CA GLN A 77 -2.50 -11.39 6.96
C GLN A 77 -3.81 -10.91 7.54
N MET A 78 -3.95 -9.59 7.65
CA MET A 78 -5.15 -8.94 8.17
C MET A 78 -6.33 -9.19 7.24
N GLU A 79 -7.54 -9.24 7.80
CA GLU A 79 -8.77 -9.40 7.01
C GLU A 79 -9.73 -8.26 7.32
N TYR A 80 -10.37 -7.73 6.29
CA TYR A 80 -11.27 -6.60 6.42
C TYR A 80 -12.60 -6.97 5.81
N PHE A 81 -13.67 -6.75 6.57
CA PHE A 81 -15.02 -6.98 6.07
C PHE A 81 -15.34 -6.00 4.94
N THR A 82 -15.94 -6.50 3.86
CA THR A 82 -16.44 -5.65 2.78
C THR A 82 -17.63 -4.82 3.25
N SER A 83 -17.97 -3.76 2.51
CA SER A 83 -19.30 -3.17 2.68
C SER A 83 -20.38 -4.11 2.15
N GLY A 84 -21.62 -3.90 2.58
CA GLY A 84 -22.80 -4.64 2.17
C GLY A 84 -23.56 -3.97 1.02
N PRO A 85 -24.66 -4.58 0.57
CA PRO A 85 -25.42 -4.10 -0.58
C PRO A 85 -26.23 -2.82 -0.29
N ASN A 86 -26.53 -2.52 0.98
CA ASN A 86 -27.34 -1.37 1.38
C ASN A 86 -26.46 -0.16 1.71
N ALA A 87 -26.97 1.06 1.49
CA ALA A 87 -26.20 2.30 1.70
C ALA A 87 -25.67 2.48 3.14
N GLY A 88 -26.37 1.95 4.16
CA GLY A 88 -25.94 2.00 5.56
C GLY A 88 -25.01 0.86 5.99
N ASP A 89 -24.79 -0.13 5.13
CA ASP A 89 -23.99 -1.32 5.43
C ASP A 89 -22.51 -1.09 5.09
N VAL A 90 -21.86 -0.15 5.76
CA VAL A 90 -20.50 0.27 5.40
C VAL A 90 -19.44 -0.29 6.34
N THR A 91 -18.27 -0.64 5.81
CA THR A 91 -17.08 -0.93 6.62
C THR A 91 -16.06 0.19 6.45
N LYS A 92 -15.54 0.71 7.57
CA LYS A 92 -14.62 1.85 7.63
C LYS A 92 -13.22 1.41 8.07
N LEU A 93 -12.21 1.79 7.30
CA LEU A 93 -10.79 1.60 7.62
C LEU A 93 -10.09 2.96 7.65
N LEU A 94 -9.59 3.35 8.82
CA LEU A 94 -8.82 4.59 8.94
C LEU A 94 -7.41 4.40 8.39
N ILE A 95 -7.10 5.08 7.29
CA ILE A 95 -5.78 5.15 6.70
C ILE A 95 -4.98 6.24 7.41
N GLU A 96 -3.71 6.01 7.69
CA GLU A 96 -2.83 7.00 8.29
C GLU A 96 -1.40 6.89 7.76
N TRP A 97 -0.78 8.03 7.55
CA TRP A 97 0.57 8.15 7.04
C TRP A 97 1.29 9.40 7.54
N THR A 98 2.59 9.42 7.31
CA THR A 98 3.46 10.58 7.47
C THR A 98 4.14 10.90 6.14
N ASN A 99 4.13 12.17 5.73
CA ASN A 99 4.90 12.66 4.57
C ASN A 99 5.82 13.80 5.01
N GLN A 100 7.08 13.77 4.56
CA GLN A 100 8.14 14.64 5.08
C GLN A 100 8.24 15.98 4.32
N HIS A 101 7.91 16.04 3.03
CA HIS A 101 8.13 17.24 2.21
C HIS A 101 7.03 18.31 2.23
N SER A 102 6.31 18.44 3.34
CA SER A 102 5.10 19.28 3.53
C SER A 102 4.01 19.11 2.48
N CYS A 103 2.77 19.33 2.89
CA CYS A 103 1.66 19.38 1.97
C CYS A 103 0.71 20.49 2.40
N GLY A 104 0.13 21.20 1.44
CA GLY A 104 -0.72 22.36 1.73
C GLY A 104 0.08 23.65 1.98
N GLY A 105 -0.63 24.66 2.50
CA GLY A 105 -0.16 26.05 2.55
C GLY A 105 -0.67 26.80 1.33
N ASP A 106 -1.77 27.53 1.49
CA ASP A 106 -2.41 28.30 0.41
C ASP A 106 -1.90 29.75 0.37
N ASN A 107 -1.31 30.21 1.46
CA ASN A 107 -0.75 31.56 1.52
C ASN A 107 0.64 31.58 0.86
N LYS A 108 0.87 32.58 0.02
CA LYS A 108 2.18 32.88 -0.60
C LYS A 108 3.28 33.14 0.44
N ASP A 109 2.90 33.54 1.65
CA ASP A 109 3.82 33.82 2.76
C ASP A 109 4.06 32.58 3.67
N ASP A 110 3.48 31.41 3.35
CA ASP A 110 3.72 30.18 4.10
C ASP A 110 5.04 29.53 3.66
N ALA A 111 6.04 29.56 4.54
CA ALA A 111 7.35 28.95 4.31
C ALA A 111 7.32 27.43 4.07
N THR A 112 6.15 26.78 4.19
CA THR A 112 5.95 25.35 3.96
C THR A 112 5.15 25.01 2.70
N LYS A 113 4.86 26.01 1.85
CA LYS A 113 4.09 25.87 0.60
C LYS A 113 4.77 24.88 -0.36
N THR A 114 4.16 23.70 -0.49
CA THR A 114 4.54 22.67 -1.47
C THR A 114 3.30 22.23 -2.22
N ASN A 115 3.39 22.11 -3.55
CA ASN A 115 2.31 21.52 -4.33
C ASN A 115 2.36 20.01 -4.15
N CYS A 116 1.25 19.43 -3.70
CA CYS A 116 1.16 18.01 -3.38
C CYS A 116 -0.15 17.39 -3.87
N ASP A 117 -0.03 16.16 -4.34
CA ASP A 117 -1.13 15.26 -4.68
C ASP A 117 -0.89 13.91 -3.99
N ILE A 118 -1.84 13.49 -3.15
CA ILE A 118 -1.82 12.19 -2.46
C ILE A 118 -2.87 11.29 -3.11
N VAL A 119 -2.43 10.23 -3.78
CA VAL A 119 -3.31 9.27 -4.46
C VAL A 119 -3.40 7.99 -3.65
N LEU A 120 -4.61 7.63 -3.23
CA LEU A 120 -4.91 6.40 -2.50
C LEU A 120 -5.48 5.37 -3.45
N GLN A 121 -4.89 4.18 -3.48
CA GLN A 121 -5.25 3.11 -4.41
C GLN A 121 -5.20 1.74 -3.75
N TYR A 122 -5.91 0.80 -4.34
CA TYR A 122 -5.73 -0.61 -4.04
C TYR A 122 -5.74 -1.43 -5.32
N MET A 123 -5.14 -2.61 -5.26
CA MET A 123 -5.35 -3.65 -6.27
C MET A 123 -5.77 -4.91 -5.56
N ASP A 124 -6.58 -5.72 -6.22
CA ASP A 124 -7.08 -6.96 -5.63
C ASP A 124 -7.26 -8.08 -6.66
N VAL A 125 -7.16 -9.32 -6.17
CA VAL A 125 -7.28 -10.54 -6.96
C VAL A 125 -8.14 -11.53 -6.19
N ASN A 126 -9.05 -12.21 -6.89
CA ASN A 126 -9.78 -13.32 -6.31
C ASN A 126 -8.95 -14.63 -6.42
N PRO A 127 -8.44 -15.18 -5.31
CA PRO A 127 -7.62 -16.40 -5.31
C PRO A 127 -8.41 -17.67 -5.64
N THR A 128 -9.74 -17.70 -5.43
CA THR A 128 -10.60 -18.87 -5.73
C THR A 128 -11.12 -18.86 -7.17
N LYS A 129 -10.96 -17.75 -7.89
CA LYS A 129 -11.27 -17.62 -9.32
C LYS A 129 -10.02 -17.27 -10.14
N PRO A 130 -8.99 -18.13 -10.22
CA PRO A 130 -7.77 -17.90 -11.02
C PRO A 130 -8.02 -17.80 -12.53
N LYS A 131 -9.26 -18.03 -13.01
CA LYS A 131 -9.61 -17.90 -14.43
C LYS A 131 -9.48 -16.46 -14.95
N ASP A 132 -9.23 -15.48 -14.08
CA ASP A 132 -8.81 -14.12 -14.42
C ASP A 132 -7.26 -13.95 -14.55
N LEU A 133 -6.48 -15.02 -14.36
CA LEU A 133 -5.00 -15.04 -14.24
C LEU A 133 -4.27 -16.00 -15.22
N ALA A 134 -4.82 -16.25 -16.42
CA ALA A 134 -4.20 -16.98 -17.56
C ALA A 134 -4.32 -18.50 -17.71
N TYR A 135 -4.18 -18.89 -18.98
CA TYR A 135 -3.55 -20.10 -19.55
C TYR A 135 -2.61 -20.86 -18.58
N ASN A 136 -2.92 -22.13 -18.27
CA ASN A 136 -2.07 -23.16 -17.61
C ASN A 136 -1.20 -22.75 -16.41
N ALA A 137 -1.41 -21.58 -15.79
CA ALA A 137 -0.74 -21.25 -14.54
C ALA A 137 -1.34 -22.14 -13.44
N GLN A 138 -0.50 -22.97 -12.82
CA GLN A 138 -0.90 -23.50 -11.51
C GLN A 138 -1.19 -22.30 -10.59
N VAL A 139 -2.25 -22.40 -9.79
CA VAL A 139 -2.69 -21.36 -8.83
C VAL A 139 -1.54 -20.86 -7.93
N SER A 140 -0.50 -21.68 -7.76
CA SER A 140 0.75 -21.39 -7.05
C SER A 140 1.60 -20.26 -7.66
N GLU A 141 1.47 -19.92 -8.94
CA GLU A 141 2.40 -19.02 -9.67
C GLU A 141 1.89 -17.58 -9.90
N GLY A 142 0.59 -17.31 -9.77
CA GLY A 142 -0.01 -16.01 -10.14
C GLY A 142 -0.59 -15.16 -9.00
N GLY A 143 -0.70 -15.70 -7.78
CA GLY A 143 -1.30 -15.01 -6.65
C GLY A 143 -0.47 -13.84 -6.11
N VAL A 144 -1.15 -12.78 -5.67
CA VAL A 144 -0.55 -11.68 -4.90
C VAL A 144 0.02 -12.23 -3.60
N ARG A 145 1.26 -11.89 -3.25
CA ARG A 145 1.95 -12.42 -2.05
C ARG A 145 3.09 -11.52 -1.56
N ASP A 146 3.42 -11.63 -0.29
CA ASP A 146 4.63 -11.03 0.29
C ASP A 146 5.88 -11.90 0.05
N GLY A 147 5.72 -13.21 -0.12
CA GLY A 147 6.85 -14.14 -0.23
C GLY A 147 7.52 -14.41 1.13
N VAL A 148 8.60 -15.18 1.12
CA VAL A 148 9.33 -15.62 2.32
C VAL A 148 10.83 -15.30 2.26
N GLN A 149 11.31 -14.74 1.15
CA GLN A 149 12.68 -14.27 0.99
C GLN A 149 12.71 -12.80 0.57
N THR A 150 13.82 -12.12 0.86
CA THR A 150 14.00 -10.67 0.66
C THR A 150 14.52 -10.29 -0.73
N ASN A 151 14.86 -11.27 -1.57
CA ASN A 151 15.33 -11.03 -2.94
C ASN A 151 14.23 -10.42 -3.81
N GLN A 152 14.66 -9.73 -4.88
CA GLN A 152 13.79 -9.26 -5.93
C GLN A 152 13.48 -10.41 -6.90
N GLN A 153 12.28 -10.43 -7.49
CA GLN A 153 11.92 -11.36 -8.57
C GLN A 153 12.95 -11.34 -9.70
N ASN A 154 13.15 -12.43 -10.43
CA ASN A 154 14.04 -12.43 -11.60
C ASN A 154 13.37 -11.71 -12.79
N TYR A 155 14.14 -11.29 -13.79
CA TYR A 155 13.56 -10.82 -15.05
C TYR A 155 14.57 -10.98 -16.17
N ASN A 156 14.16 -11.64 -17.25
CA ASN A 156 14.93 -11.72 -18.48
C ASN A 156 14.24 -10.87 -19.55
N ALA A 157 14.97 -9.91 -20.09
CA ALA A 157 14.47 -9.01 -21.13
C ALA A 157 14.44 -9.70 -22.49
N ASN A 158 13.42 -9.40 -23.29
CA ASN A 158 13.43 -9.63 -24.74
C ASN A 158 13.47 -8.26 -25.42
N ALA A 159 14.56 -7.97 -26.13
CA ALA A 159 14.82 -6.64 -26.68
C ALA A 159 13.95 -6.28 -27.89
N GLY A 160 13.37 -7.28 -28.58
CA GLY A 160 12.67 -7.07 -29.86
C GLY A 160 13.58 -6.56 -30.97
N GLU A 161 13.03 -6.46 -32.18
CA GLU A 161 13.70 -5.91 -33.37
C GLU A 161 13.14 -4.52 -33.66
N LYS A 162 13.99 -3.53 -33.96
CA LYS A 162 13.49 -2.20 -34.38
C LYS A 162 13.00 -2.27 -35.83
N ASN A 163 11.79 -1.79 -36.10
CA ASN A 163 11.29 -1.58 -37.45
C ASN A 163 11.87 -0.28 -38.05
N LYS A 164 11.55 -0.01 -39.33
CA LYS A 164 12.04 1.16 -40.09
C LYS A 164 11.69 2.51 -39.45
N ASN A 165 10.66 2.55 -38.60
CA ASN A 165 10.22 3.75 -37.89
C ASN A 165 10.81 3.84 -36.47
N GLY A 166 11.76 2.98 -36.11
CA GLY A 166 12.38 2.91 -34.79
C GLY A 166 11.52 2.25 -33.70
N GLN A 167 10.30 1.81 -34.03
CA GLN A 167 9.41 1.09 -33.11
C GLN A 167 9.84 -0.35 -32.96
N ARG A 168 9.63 -0.97 -31.80
CA ARG A 168 10.01 -2.38 -31.61
C ARG A 168 8.92 -3.32 -32.09
N ARG A 169 9.26 -4.16 -33.05
CA ARG A 169 8.51 -5.35 -33.42
C ARG A 169 9.02 -6.53 -32.62
N PHE A 170 8.10 -7.36 -32.13
CA PHE A 170 8.47 -8.57 -31.41
C PHE A 170 7.99 -9.80 -32.19
N THR A 171 8.85 -10.81 -32.28
CA THR A 171 8.63 -12.08 -32.99
C THR A 171 8.74 -13.28 -32.03
N GLU A 172 8.73 -13.02 -30.71
CA GLU A 172 8.75 -14.05 -29.67
C GLU A 172 7.57 -15.00 -29.86
N ALA A 173 7.85 -16.30 -29.95
CA ALA A 173 6.82 -17.32 -29.98
C ALA A 173 6.07 -17.38 -28.63
N GLU A 174 4.81 -17.80 -28.68
CA GLU A 174 3.95 -17.92 -27.49
C GLU A 174 4.58 -18.78 -26.39
N SER A 175 5.10 -19.97 -26.74
CA SER A 175 5.75 -20.89 -25.79
C SER A 175 6.98 -20.27 -25.13
N THR A 176 7.77 -19.48 -25.86
CA THR A 176 8.95 -18.78 -25.35
C THR A 176 8.56 -17.70 -24.34
N ALA A 177 7.52 -16.90 -24.64
CA ALA A 177 7.01 -15.89 -23.72
C ALA A 177 6.55 -16.50 -22.39
N TYR A 178 5.82 -17.62 -22.44
CA TYR A 178 5.41 -18.35 -21.24
C TYR A 178 6.58 -18.94 -20.47
N ALA A 179 7.56 -19.53 -21.16
CA ALA A 179 8.76 -20.05 -20.51
C ALA A 179 9.53 -18.94 -19.77
N ARG A 180 9.64 -17.75 -20.38
CA ARG A 180 10.29 -16.59 -19.77
C ARG A 180 9.59 -16.10 -18.51
N ARG A 181 8.25 -16.03 -18.53
CA ARG A 181 7.44 -15.74 -17.35
C ARG A 181 7.70 -16.76 -16.24
N ARG A 182 7.52 -18.05 -16.53
CA ARG A 182 7.69 -19.15 -15.56
C ARG A 182 9.09 -19.17 -14.94
N ASN A 183 10.13 -18.92 -15.73
CA ASN A 183 11.51 -18.89 -15.25
C ASN A 183 11.85 -17.62 -14.45
N SER A 184 11.02 -16.57 -14.55
CA SER A 184 11.23 -15.29 -13.85
C SER A 184 10.45 -15.21 -12.53
N VAL A 185 9.25 -15.79 -12.46
CA VAL A 185 8.36 -15.69 -11.31
C VAL A 185 8.66 -16.79 -10.29
N ASN A 186 9.30 -16.42 -9.18
CA ASN A 186 9.58 -17.32 -8.07
C ASN A 186 8.47 -17.20 -6.99
N PRO A 187 7.82 -18.32 -6.58
CA PRO A 187 6.74 -18.30 -5.60
C PRO A 187 7.17 -17.94 -4.16
N ASN A 188 8.46 -17.99 -3.86
CA ASN A 188 9.03 -17.62 -2.55
C ASN A 188 9.37 -16.13 -2.46
N LEU A 189 9.28 -15.39 -3.56
CA LEU A 189 9.55 -13.96 -3.60
C LEU A 189 8.25 -13.16 -3.64
N VAL A 190 8.34 -11.87 -3.30
CA VAL A 190 7.21 -10.96 -3.35
C VAL A 190 6.62 -10.92 -4.76
N TYR A 191 5.30 -10.85 -4.85
CA TYR A 191 4.58 -10.72 -6.11
C TYR A 191 3.36 -9.86 -5.85
N GLN A 192 3.55 -8.55 -5.82
CA GLN A 192 2.45 -7.59 -5.72
C GLN A 192 1.92 -7.26 -7.11
N GLU A 193 2.80 -6.87 -8.02
CA GLU A 193 2.46 -6.63 -9.43
C GLU A 193 2.84 -7.83 -10.31
N PRO A 194 2.00 -8.19 -11.31
CA PRO A 194 2.31 -9.26 -12.23
C PRO A 194 3.52 -9.00 -13.13
N PHE A 195 4.26 -10.05 -13.48
CA PHE A 195 5.37 -10.02 -14.45
C PHE A 195 4.99 -9.32 -15.74
N GLU A 196 3.76 -9.54 -16.22
CA GLU A 196 3.26 -9.00 -17.48
C GLU A 196 3.18 -7.49 -17.49
N TRP A 197 2.92 -6.86 -16.34
CA TRP A 197 2.88 -5.40 -16.21
C TRP A 197 4.26 -4.79 -16.39
N TYR A 198 5.28 -5.41 -15.79
CA TYR A 198 6.65 -4.98 -16.01
C TYR A 198 7.12 -5.28 -17.43
N ASP A 199 6.81 -6.46 -17.95
CA ASP A 199 7.25 -6.87 -19.28
C ASP A 199 6.65 -5.99 -20.38
N LYS A 200 5.36 -5.59 -20.26
CA LYS A 200 4.77 -4.61 -21.16
C LYS A 200 5.44 -3.23 -21.02
N CYS A 201 5.72 -2.80 -19.79
CA CYS A 201 6.37 -1.51 -19.52
C CYS A 201 7.79 -1.44 -20.08
N GLN A 202 8.55 -2.54 -20.02
CA GLN A 202 9.89 -2.65 -20.59
C GLN A 202 9.92 -2.62 -22.12
N LYS A 203 8.82 -3.02 -22.77
CA LYS A 203 8.71 -3.17 -24.22
C LYS A 203 8.04 -1.99 -24.90
N ARG A 204 7.14 -1.30 -24.20
CA ARG A 204 6.47 -0.10 -24.67
C ARG A 204 7.45 1.10 -24.66
N PRO A 205 7.47 1.93 -25.72
CA PRO A 205 8.13 3.23 -25.69
C PRO A 205 7.65 4.09 -24.52
N ARG A 206 8.49 5.02 -24.04
CA ARG A 206 8.02 6.00 -23.06
C ARG A 206 7.19 7.07 -23.75
N ASN A 207 6.32 7.72 -22.99
CA ASN A 207 5.65 8.91 -23.48
C ASN A 207 6.66 10.07 -23.65
N LYS A 208 6.87 10.47 -24.90
CA LYS A 208 7.78 11.58 -25.27
C LYS A 208 7.20 12.97 -25.04
N GLY A 209 5.93 13.07 -24.62
CA GLY A 209 5.29 14.32 -24.17
C GLY A 209 5.67 14.74 -22.75
N LEU A 210 6.35 13.89 -21.99
CA LEU A 210 6.65 14.13 -20.57
C LEU A 210 7.87 15.04 -20.37
N PHE A 211 7.75 15.90 -19.36
CA PHE A 211 8.86 16.74 -18.90
C PHE A 211 9.97 15.90 -18.24
N THR A 212 11.20 16.06 -18.71
CA THR A 212 12.40 15.40 -18.20
C THR A 212 13.46 16.39 -17.72
N ALA A 213 13.20 17.70 -17.79
CA ALA A 213 14.21 18.72 -17.56
C ALA A 213 15.45 18.46 -18.44
N ASP A 214 16.63 18.52 -17.85
CA ASP A 214 17.94 18.22 -18.44
C ASP A 214 18.40 16.76 -18.22
N GLN A 215 17.53 15.88 -17.69
CA GLN A 215 17.89 14.49 -17.43
C GLN A 215 18.12 13.71 -18.73
N ASN A 216 19.28 13.02 -18.81
CA ASN A 216 19.57 12.08 -19.88
C ASN A 216 18.84 10.75 -19.65
N VAL A 217 17.65 10.61 -20.21
CA VAL A 217 16.86 9.37 -20.17
C VAL A 217 17.47 8.35 -21.15
N GLN A 218 18.11 7.32 -20.61
CA GLN A 218 19.06 6.49 -21.35
C GLN A 218 18.43 5.60 -22.45
N GLN A 219 17.14 5.28 -22.34
CA GLN A 219 16.43 4.46 -23.33
C GLN A 219 15.00 4.92 -23.55
N ASP A 220 14.50 4.67 -24.77
CA ASP A 220 13.09 4.86 -25.13
C ASP A 220 12.23 3.68 -24.66
N ARG A 221 11.95 3.64 -23.35
CA ARG A 221 11.12 2.63 -22.68
C ARG A 221 10.34 3.27 -21.55
N ALA A 222 9.10 2.85 -21.31
CA ALA A 222 8.29 3.31 -20.18
C ALA A 222 8.89 2.97 -18.80
N THR A 223 9.95 2.17 -18.74
CA THR A 223 10.74 1.97 -17.52
C THR A 223 11.78 3.04 -17.24
N HIS A 224 12.03 3.94 -18.19
CA HIS A 224 13.00 5.01 -18.06
C HIS A 224 12.24 6.34 -17.96
N THR A 225 12.19 6.91 -16.76
CA THR A 225 11.52 8.19 -16.47
C THR A 225 12.54 9.24 -16.04
N ARG A 226 12.10 10.49 -15.81
CA ARG A 226 12.96 11.52 -15.22
C ARG A 226 13.54 11.08 -13.86
N GLN A 227 12.73 10.38 -13.05
CA GLN A 227 13.11 9.90 -11.72
C GLN A 227 13.85 8.55 -11.77
N ASN A 228 13.82 7.84 -12.90
CA ASN A 228 14.52 6.58 -13.11
C ASN A 228 15.22 6.53 -14.49
N PRO A 229 16.16 7.45 -14.77
CA PRO A 229 16.70 7.64 -16.12
C PRO A 229 17.51 6.43 -16.61
N GLY A 230 18.07 5.63 -15.70
CA GLY A 230 18.78 4.38 -15.99
C GLY A 230 17.91 3.12 -15.98
N GLY A 231 16.60 3.24 -15.74
CA GLY A 231 15.68 2.09 -15.79
C GLY A 231 15.92 1.02 -14.73
N THR A 232 16.37 1.42 -13.52
CA THR A 232 16.57 0.50 -12.41
C THR A 232 15.27 -0.21 -12.08
N ARG A 233 15.31 -1.55 -12.00
CA ARG A 233 14.12 -2.36 -11.74
C ARG A 233 13.85 -2.47 -10.24
N ARG A 234 12.57 -2.34 -9.85
CA ARG A 234 12.09 -2.52 -8.47
C ARG A 234 10.87 -3.44 -8.49
N GLY A 235 11.03 -4.68 -8.02
CA GLY A 235 10.07 -5.76 -8.27
C GLY A 235 9.65 -5.85 -9.74
N TYR A 236 8.34 -5.78 -9.98
CA TYR A 236 7.70 -5.69 -11.30
C TYR A 236 6.92 -4.38 -11.49
N GLU A 237 7.29 -3.33 -10.75
CA GLU A 237 6.69 -2.00 -10.91
C GLU A 237 7.03 -1.37 -12.26
N CYS A 238 6.06 -0.70 -12.89
CA CYS A 238 6.29 0.18 -14.03
C CYS A 238 6.54 1.64 -13.57
N PRO A 239 7.77 2.18 -13.70
CA PRO A 239 8.10 3.55 -13.26
C PRO A 239 7.22 4.65 -13.85
N GLU A 240 6.86 4.58 -15.13
CA GLU A 240 5.97 5.59 -15.74
C GLU A 240 4.55 5.56 -15.17
N GLU A 241 4.02 4.38 -14.81
CA GLU A 241 2.71 4.29 -14.12
C GLU A 241 2.78 4.82 -12.69
N ARG A 242 3.89 4.55 -12.00
CA ARG A 242 4.16 5.07 -10.66
C ARG A 242 4.16 6.61 -10.69
N ASP A 243 4.99 7.19 -11.56
CA ASP A 243 5.32 8.62 -11.58
C ASP A 243 4.16 9.53 -12.02
N TYR A 244 3.23 9.02 -12.83
CA TYR A 244 2.20 9.85 -13.45
C TYR A 244 0.79 9.35 -13.13
N TRP A 245 -0.04 10.26 -12.62
CA TRP A 245 -1.47 10.03 -12.41
C TRP A 245 -2.27 11.29 -12.73
N PRO A 246 -3.45 11.18 -13.39
CA PRO A 246 -4.04 9.97 -13.97
C PRO A 246 -3.18 9.35 -15.09
N TYR A 247 -3.04 8.03 -15.10
CA TYR A 247 -2.21 7.34 -16.09
C TYR A 247 -2.97 7.12 -17.40
N TRP A 248 -2.29 7.26 -18.54
CA TRP A 248 -2.92 7.19 -19.88
C TRP A 248 -3.01 5.77 -20.46
N HIS A 249 -2.37 4.78 -19.83
CA HIS A 249 -2.55 3.37 -20.15
C HIS A 249 -3.29 2.63 -19.03
N PRO A 250 -3.90 1.47 -19.34
CA PRO A 250 -4.46 0.58 -18.34
C PRO A 250 -3.48 0.17 -17.25
N THR A 251 -4.01 0.15 -16.03
CA THR A 251 -3.33 -0.28 -14.80
C THR A 251 -4.30 -1.11 -13.97
N GLY A 252 -3.82 -2.05 -13.16
CA GLY A 252 -4.71 -2.83 -12.28
C GLY A 252 -4.98 -2.17 -10.93
N TRP A 253 -4.45 -0.96 -10.72
CA TRP A 253 -4.76 -0.14 -9.55
C TRP A 253 -6.16 0.47 -9.69
N LYS A 254 -6.89 0.50 -8.59
CA LYS A 254 -8.24 1.06 -8.44
C LYS A 254 -8.13 2.29 -7.57
N ASP A 255 -8.60 3.41 -8.07
CA ASP A 255 -8.47 4.70 -7.39
C ASP A 255 -9.53 4.80 -6.28
N ILE A 256 -9.11 5.15 -5.06
CA ILE A 256 -9.98 5.38 -3.90
C ILE A 256 -10.26 6.88 -3.80
N ALA A 257 -9.19 7.66 -3.66
CA ALA A 257 -9.26 9.10 -3.48
C ALA A 257 -7.99 9.78 -4.00
N ILE A 258 -8.15 11.03 -4.44
CA ILE A 258 -7.08 12.01 -4.63
C ILE A 258 -7.26 13.13 -3.60
N LEU A 259 -6.25 13.32 -2.76
CA LEU A 259 -6.16 14.44 -1.84
C LEU A 259 -5.18 15.43 -2.45
N THR A 260 -5.69 16.54 -2.99
CA THR A 260 -4.93 17.47 -3.83
C THR A 260 -5.02 18.90 -3.30
N LYS A 261 -3.98 19.70 -3.57
CA LYS A 261 -4.07 21.15 -3.43
C LYS A 261 -4.94 21.80 -4.52
N ARG A 262 -5.01 21.18 -5.71
CA ARG A 262 -5.73 21.68 -6.90
C ARG A 262 -7.15 21.16 -6.96
N VAL A 263 -7.97 21.55 -5.98
CA VAL A 263 -9.39 21.18 -5.95
C VAL A 263 -10.16 21.69 -7.18
N ASP A 264 -9.68 22.76 -7.83
CA ASP A 264 -10.18 23.26 -9.11
C ASP A 264 -10.02 22.25 -10.27
N LYS A 265 -9.13 21.26 -10.12
CA LYS A 265 -8.90 20.17 -11.09
C LYS A 265 -9.63 18.88 -10.73
N CYS A 266 -10.48 18.86 -9.71
CA CYS A 266 -11.19 17.64 -9.30
C CYS A 266 -12.00 17.00 -10.43
N ASP A 267 -12.70 17.79 -11.24
CA ASP A 267 -13.46 17.29 -12.39
C ASP A 267 -12.57 16.56 -13.40
N PHE A 268 -11.36 17.09 -13.65
CA PHE A 268 -10.38 16.46 -14.52
C PHE A 268 -9.90 15.14 -13.92
N PHE A 269 -9.50 15.13 -12.65
CA PHE A 269 -8.98 13.94 -11.98
C PHE A 269 -10.00 12.79 -11.95
N LYS A 270 -11.26 13.09 -11.63
CA LYS A 270 -12.35 12.12 -11.62
C LYS A 270 -12.62 11.54 -13.00
N LYS A 271 -12.74 12.40 -14.03
CA LYS A 271 -13.02 12.00 -15.41
C LYS A 271 -11.87 11.22 -16.04
N GLU A 272 -10.62 11.55 -15.73
CA GLU A 272 -9.46 10.90 -16.32
C GLU A 272 -8.99 9.65 -15.57
N SER A 273 -9.50 9.38 -14.36
CA SER A 273 -9.24 8.14 -13.62
C SER A 273 -9.60 6.91 -14.45
N PHE A 274 -8.80 5.85 -14.33
CA PHE A 274 -9.08 4.59 -15.02
C PHE A 274 -10.34 3.87 -14.47
N ASN A 275 -10.83 4.27 -13.29
CA ASN A 275 -12.11 3.80 -12.79
C ASN A 275 -13.28 4.24 -13.70
N VAL A 276 -13.12 5.35 -14.43
CA VAL A 276 -14.19 6.01 -15.20
C VAL A 276 -13.91 5.99 -16.70
N LYS A 277 -12.70 6.41 -17.12
CA LYS A 277 -12.34 6.53 -18.53
C LYS A 277 -11.55 5.31 -18.99
N PRO A 278 -12.04 4.58 -20.02
CA PRO A 278 -11.29 3.50 -20.64
C PRO A 278 -9.93 3.96 -21.13
N LYS A 279 -8.93 3.07 -21.08
CA LYS A 279 -7.56 3.38 -21.51
C LYS A 279 -7.12 2.38 -22.57
N GLY A 280 -6.45 2.90 -23.59
CA GLY A 280 -6.07 2.14 -24.76
C GLY A 280 -4.73 1.43 -24.62
N GLU A 281 -4.63 0.23 -25.18
CA GLU A 281 -3.37 -0.45 -25.50
C GLU A 281 -3.45 -1.13 -26.85
N CYS A 282 -2.29 -1.33 -27.46
CA CYS A 282 -2.19 -2.14 -28.67
C CYS A 282 -2.28 -3.65 -28.34
N VAL A 283 -3.17 -4.34 -29.05
CA VAL A 283 -3.36 -5.79 -28.97
C VAL A 283 -2.83 -6.42 -30.25
N GLU A 284 -1.77 -7.20 -30.11
CA GLU A 284 -1.16 -7.96 -31.21
C GLU A 284 -1.25 -9.47 -30.93
N LYS A 285 -1.23 -10.30 -31.97
CA LYS A 285 -1.12 -11.77 -31.83
C LYS A 285 0.32 -12.22 -31.71
N TYR A 286 0.55 -13.36 -31.07
CA TYR A 286 1.83 -14.08 -31.18
C TYR A 286 2.02 -14.59 -32.62
N PRO A 287 3.26 -14.69 -33.13
CA PRO A 287 3.52 -15.30 -34.43
C PRO A 287 2.94 -16.71 -34.51
N ASN A 288 2.26 -17.01 -35.62
CA ASN A 288 1.63 -18.31 -35.88
C ASN A 288 0.65 -18.81 -34.79
N SER A 289 0.11 -17.91 -33.97
CA SER A 289 -0.87 -18.24 -32.92
C SER A 289 -2.12 -17.38 -33.05
N LYS A 290 -3.25 -17.93 -32.58
CA LYS A 290 -4.53 -17.20 -32.48
C LYS A 290 -4.60 -16.35 -31.21
N ASN A 291 -3.66 -16.51 -30.27
CA ASN A 291 -3.67 -15.87 -28.97
C ASN A 291 -3.02 -14.49 -29.01
N HIS A 292 -3.53 -13.59 -28.17
CA HIS A 292 -3.01 -12.23 -28.03
C HIS A 292 -1.81 -12.17 -27.07
N ARG A 293 -0.86 -11.29 -27.39
CA ARG A 293 0.26 -10.92 -26.52
C ARG A 293 -0.20 -9.93 -25.44
N HIS A 294 0.46 -9.98 -24.28
CA HIS A 294 0.25 -8.99 -23.20
C HIS A 294 1.00 -7.67 -23.42
N TYR A 295 1.91 -7.62 -24.40
CA TYR A 295 2.78 -6.47 -24.66
C TYR A 295 2.75 -6.08 -26.14
N SER A 296 3.17 -4.84 -26.40
CA SER A 296 3.36 -4.27 -27.73
C SER A 296 4.50 -3.26 -27.70
N GLY A 297 5.13 -3.01 -28.84
CA GLY A 297 6.05 -1.89 -29.04
C GLY A 297 5.36 -0.58 -29.45
N ALA A 298 4.02 -0.54 -29.45
CA ALA A 298 3.24 0.65 -29.71
C ALA A 298 2.68 1.28 -28.43
N ASP A 299 2.76 2.61 -28.40
CA ASP A 299 2.23 3.50 -27.37
C ASP A 299 1.05 4.37 -27.87
N THR A 300 0.77 4.35 -29.19
CA THR A 300 -0.32 5.10 -29.83
C THR A 300 -1.13 4.22 -30.80
N PRO A 301 -2.38 4.60 -31.14
CA PRO A 301 -3.17 3.90 -32.13
C PRO A 301 -2.49 3.79 -33.50
N ALA A 302 -1.88 4.87 -33.99
CA ALA A 302 -1.19 4.89 -35.28
C ALA A 302 -0.01 3.90 -35.30
N ASN A 303 0.79 3.87 -34.22
CA ASN A 303 1.90 2.94 -34.07
C ASN A 303 1.40 1.49 -33.98
N CYS A 304 0.24 1.28 -33.35
CA CYS A 304 -0.37 -0.04 -33.24
C CYS A 304 -0.78 -0.59 -34.62
N THR A 305 -1.47 0.24 -35.42
CA THR A 305 -1.86 -0.13 -36.79
C THR A 305 -0.63 -0.42 -37.66
N ALA A 306 0.45 0.37 -37.52
CA ALA A 306 1.70 0.14 -38.25
C ALA A 306 2.38 -1.19 -37.91
N LEU A 307 2.15 -1.74 -36.70
CA LEU A 307 2.59 -3.06 -36.29
C LEU A 307 1.61 -4.19 -36.66
N GLY A 308 0.49 -3.87 -37.31
CA GLY A 308 -0.58 -4.82 -37.62
C GLY A 308 -1.40 -5.23 -36.40
N GLY A 309 -1.33 -4.46 -35.32
CA GLY A 309 -2.15 -4.63 -34.12
C GLY A 309 -3.47 -3.87 -34.20
N GLU A 310 -4.29 -4.08 -33.18
CA GLU A 310 -5.57 -3.38 -32.99
C GLU A 310 -5.51 -2.57 -31.69
N TRP A 311 -5.85 -1.29 -31.76
CA TRP A 311 -5.95 -0.45 -30.57
C TRP A 311 -7.26 -0.75 -29.84
N VAL A 312 -7.17 -1.16 -28.58
CA VAL A 312 -8.31 -1.61 -27.79
C VAL A 312 -8.39 -0.82 -26.50
N ASP A 313 -9.58 -0.27 -26.23
CA ASP A 313 -9.88 0.40 -24.97
C ASP A 313 -10.32 -0.61 -23.91
N PHE A 314 -9.49 -0.76 -22.89
CA PHE A 314 -9.77 -1.60 -21.74
C PHE A 314 -10.50 -0.82 -20.66
N HIS A 315 -11.29 -1.53 -19.86
CA HIS A 315 -12.06 -0.97 -18.75
C HIS A 315 -11.55 -1.55 -17.43
N ASN A 316 -11.41 -0.69 -16.42
CA ASN A 316 -11.21 -1.13 -15.04
C ASN A 316 -12.54 -1.60 -14.46
N TYR A 317 -12.49 -2.41 -13.41
CA TYR A 317 -13.69 -3.04 -12.85
C TYR A 317 -13.52 -3.40 -11.38
N LEU A 318 -14.61 -3.42 -10.65
CA LEU A 318 -14.64 -3.88 -9.27
C LEU A 318 -14.50 -5.41 -9.22
N GLU A 319 -15.37 -6.09 -9.95
CA GLU A 319 -15.34 -7.53 -10.20
C GLU A 319 -16.04 -7.87 -11.53
N ILE A 320 -15.86 -9.10 -12.01
CA ILE A 320 -16.59 -9.62 -13.18
C ILE A 320 -17.83 -10.35 -12.67
N GLY A 321 -19.00 -9.93 -13.16
CA GLY A 321 -20.28 -10.55 -12.85
C GLY A 321 -20.47 -11.91 -13.53
N PRO A 322 -21.43 -12.73 -13.07
CA PRO A 322 -21.70 -14.06 -13.62
C PRO A 322 -22.35 -14.05 -15.01
N GLN A 323 -22.84 -12.90 -15.48
CA GLN A 323 -23.56 -12.77 -16.76
C GLN A 323 -22.61 -12.96 -17.93
N THR A 324 -23.02 -13.82 -18.87
CA THR A 324 -22.21 -14.22 -20.03
C THR A 324 -22.67 -13.59 -21.35
N THR A 325 -23.72 -12.77 -21.33
CA THR A 325 -24.26 -12.07 -22.50
C THR A 325 -24.48 -10.59 -22.20
N GLU A 326 -24.45 -9.77 -23.25
CA GLU A 326 -24.69 -8.32 -23.16
C GLU A 326 -26.07 -8.00 -22.62
N ALA A 327 -27.11 -8.66 -23.13
CA ALA A 327 -28.49 -8.45 -22.68
C ALA A 327 -28.66 -8.76 -21.18
N ALA A 328 -28.09 -9.88 -20.71
CA ALA A 328 -28.14 -10.23 -19.29
C ALA A 328 -27.35 -9.25 -18.42
N CYS A 329 -26.21 -8.75 -18.92
CA CYS A 329 -25.41 -7.77 -18.21
C CYS A 329 -26.17 -6.44 -18.06
N ASN A 330 -26.78 -5.95 -19.12
CA ASN A 330 -27.58 -4.72 -19.11
C ASN A 330 -28.80 -4.86 -18.18
N ALA A 331 -29.42 -6.05 -18.13
CA ALA A 331 -30.51 -6.35 -17.22
C ALA A 331 -30.09 -6.44 -15.73
N ALA A 332 -28.80 -6.64 -15.43
CA ALA A 332 -28.29 -6.70 -14.06
C ALA A 332 -28.24 -5.32 -13.38
N GLY A 333 -28.54 -4.23 -14.11
CA GLY A 333 -28.74 -2.89 -13.57
C GLY A 333 -27.58 -1.93 -13.86
N PRO A 334 -27.71 -0.66 -13.46
CA PRO A 334 -26.85 0.44 -13.93
C PRO A 334 -25.39 0.36 -13.43
N LYS A 335 -25.11 -0.49 -12.43
CA LYS A 335 -23.76 -0.76 -11.93
C LYS A 335 -23.00 -1.77 -12.80
N HIS A 336 -23.64 -2.36 -13.81
CA HIS A 336 -23.03 -3.34 -14.70
C HIS A 336 -22.72 -2.76 -16.08
N GLU A 337 -21.70 -3.31 -16.75
CA GLU A 337 -21.27 -2.89 -18.08
C GLU A 337 -20.74 -4.06 -18.91
N TRP A 338 -21.18 -4.18 -20.16
CA TRP A 338 -20.64 -5.17 -21.08
C TRP A 338 -19.45 -4.62 -21.87
N ALA A 339 -18.24 -4.78 -21.32
CA ALA A 339 -17.03 -4.17 -21.86
C ALA A 339 -15.81 -5.11 -21.80
N ILE A 340 -14.69 -4.68 -22.37
CA ILE A 340 -13.43 -5.44 -22.38
C ILE A 340 -12.67 -5.17 -21.07
N PRO A 341 -12.57 -6.14 -20.14
CA PRO A 341 -11.86 -5.93 -18.88
C PRO A 341 -10.35 -5.84 -19.10
N TYR A 342 -9.69 -4.95 -18.37
CA TYR A 342 -8.23 -4.98 -18.27
C TYR A 342 -7.76 -6.22 -17.49
N ARG A 343 -7.31 -7.24 -18.21
CA ARG A 343 -6.66 -8.43 -17.65
C ARG A 343 -5.22 -8.51 -18.15
N HIS A 344 -4.29 -8.80 -17.25
CA HIS A 344 -2.87 -8.90 -17.60
C HIS A 344 -2.55 -10.14 -18.43
N LEU A 345 -3.40 -11.17 -18.34
CA LEU A 345 -3.29 -12.39 -19.13
C LEU A 345 -4.66 -12.88 -19.59
N ALA A 346 -4.88 -12.95 -20.90
CA ALA A 346 -6.06 -13.56 -21.51
C ALA A 346 -5.74 -14.06 -22.92
N TYR A 347 -6.17 -15.29 -23.25
CA TYR A 347 -6.08 -15.86 -24.62
C TYR A 347 -6.62 -14.87 -25.66
N ASN A 348 -7.82 -14.39 -25.37
CA ASN A 348 -8.49 -13.35 -26.11
C ASN A 348 -8.61 -12.10 -25.23
N ARG A 349 -7.58 -11.24 -25.29
CA ARG A 349 -7.61 -9.91 -24.65
C ARG A 349 -8.76 -8.99 -25.08
N LYS A 350 -9.49 -9.32 -26.14
CA LYS A 350 -10.64 -8.55 -26.64
C LYS A 350 -11.98 -9.11 -26.18
N GLN A 351 -11.97 -10.18 -25.38
CA GLN A 351 -13.19 -10.80 -24.90
C GLN A 351 -13.92 -9.87 -23.93
N LYS A 352 -15.14 -9.48 -24.29
CA LYS A 352 -16.04 -8.75 -23.39
C LYS A 352 -16.52 -9.63 -22.24
N ALA A 353 -16.81 -9.01 -21.11
CA ALA A 353 -17.43 -9.63 -19.95
C ALA A 353 -18.39 -8.63 -19.28
N CYS A 354 -19.26 -9.13 -18.41
CA CYS A 354 -20.07 -8.25 -17.59
C CYS A 354 -19.25 -7.74 -16.41
N LEU A 355 -18.98 -6.44 -16.37
CA LEU A 355 -18.15 -5.80 -15.37
C LEU A 355 -19.05 -5.10 -14.35
N VAL A 356 -18.75 -5.27 -13.07
CA VAL A 356 -19.27 -4.39 -12.03
C VAL A 356 -18.39 -3.13 -12.04
N LYS A 357 -19.00 -1.97 -12.33
CA LYS A 357 -18.28 -0.69 -12.45
C LYS A 357 -17.64 -0.28 -11.13
N LEU A 358 -16.48 0.35 -11.24
CA LEU A 358 -15.90 1.11 -10.12
C LEU A 358 -16.61 2.46 -10.00
N THR A 359 -16.55 3.05 -8.82
CA THR A 359 -16.94 4.45 -8.63
C THR A 359 -15.79 5.35 -9.04
N GLU A 360 -16.10 6.58 -9.43
CA GLU A 360 -15.09 7.63 -9.53
C GLU A 360 -14.35 7.80 -8.19
N PRO A 361 -13.06 8.17 -8.19
CA PRO A 361 -12.36 8.45 -6.94
C PRO A 361 -12.94 9.68 -6.25
N GLU A 362 -12.90 9.69 -4.93
CA GLU A 362 -13.15 10.92 -4.19
C GLU A 362 -12.06 11.95 -4.51
N CYS A 363 -12.43 13.23 -4.61
CA CYS A 363 -11.46 14.31 -4.78
C CYS A 363 -11.65 15.31 -3.66
N LEU A 364 -10.63 15.43 -2.81
CA LEU A 364 -10.67 16.20 -1.57
C LEU A 364 -9.44 17.11 -1.49
N LYS A 365 -9.52 18.14 -0.65
CA LYS A 365 -8.36 18.97 -0.33
C LYS A 365 -7.32 18.13 0.41
N ALA A 366 -6.06 18.23 0.01
CA ALA A 366 -4.96 17.58 0.71
C ALA A 366 -4.82 18.10 2.15
N PRO A 367 -4.63 17.23 3.16
CA PRO A 367 -4.40 17.67 4.52
C PRO A 367 -3.06 18.40 4.63
N TRP A 368 -3.03 19.47 5.43
CA TRP A 368 -1.79 20.21 5.66
C TRP A 368 -0.80 19.37 6.47
N SER A 369 0.48 19.37 6.08
CA SER A 369 1.57 18.86 6.91
C SER A 369 2.79 19.76 6.88
N ARG A 370 3.44 19.89 8.04
CA ARG A 370 4.70 20.62 8.16
C ARG A 370 5.87 19.81 7.59
N GLN A 371 6.77 20.50 6.88
CA GLN A 371 7.98 19.89 6.33
C GLN A 371 8.86 19.35 7.45
N ASN A 372 9.36 18.12 7.35
CA ASN A 372 10.30 17.48 8.28
C ASN A 372 9.82 17.35 9.74
N HIS A 373 8.51 17.30 10.00
CA HIS A 373 7.96 17.21 11.37
C HIS A 373 7.04 16.00 11.57
N LEU A 374 7.41 14.84 11.00
CA LEU A 374 6.80 13.53 11.26
C LEU A 374 5.26 13.50 11.30
N GLY A 375 4.63 14.17 10.33
CA GLY A 375 3.17 14.11 10.20
C GLY A 375 2.43 15.04 11.17
N ASN A 376 3.07 16.09 11.68
CA ASN A 376 2.38 17.18 12.38
C ASN A 376 1.34 17.82 11.43
N GLY A 377 0.11 17.31 11.49
CA GLY A 377 -1.04 17.81 10.76
C GLY A 377 -1.69 18.94 11.54
N ARG A 378 -1.97 20.06 10.85
CA ARG A 378 -2.62 21.22 11.47
C ARG A 378 -4.06 20.90 11.88
N ASP A 379 -4.74 20.10 11.07
CA ASP A 379 -6.18 19.87 11.15
C ASP A 379 -6.54 18.49 11.76
N THR A 380 -5.55 17.80 12.34
CA THR A 380 -5.68 16.42 12.82
C THR A 380 -5.74 16.32 14.34
N ASN A 381 -5.87 17.43 15.07
CA ASN A 381 -5.72 17.49 16.54
C ASN A 381 -4.37 16.90 17.01
N ALA A 382 -3.29 17.28 16.33
CA ALA A 382 -1.92 16.78 16.58
C ALA A 382 -1.69 15.28 16.30
N GLU A 383 -2.53 14.68 15.46
CA GLU A 383 -2.31 13.32 14.92
C GLU A 383 -1.63 13.37 13.54
N ALA A 384 -1.18 12.20 13.06
CA ALA A 384 -0.68 12.07 11.70
C ALA A 384 -1.80 12.27 10.66
N ASN A 385 -1.42 12.51 9.41
CA ASN A 385 -2.39 12.67 8.32
C ASN A 385 -3.18 11.38 8.12
N ARG A 386 -4.49 11.52 7.92
CA ARG A 386 -5.44 10.40 7.93
C ARG A 386 -6.57 10.56 6.91
N TYR A 387 -7.13 9.43 6.49
CA TYR A 387 -8.29 9.36 5.59
C TYR A 387 -9.14 8.14 5.94
N GLU A 388 -10.45 8.29 6.09
CA GLU A 388 -11.35 7.16 6.39
C GLU A 388 -11.85 6.50 5.11
N TRP A 389 -11.30 5.34 4.76
CA TRP A 389 -11.71 4.58 3.59
C TRP A 389 -12.97 3.75 3.85
N THR A 390 -14.01 3.97 3.06
CA THR A 390 -15.16 3.07 2.97
C THR A 390 -14.81 1.89 2.06
N LEU A 391 -14.70 0.69 2.64
CA LEU A 391 -14.29 -0.49 1.88
C LEU A 391 -15.36 -0.88 0.84
N PRO A 392 -14.96 -1.42 -0.33
CA PRO A 392 -15.92 -1.76 -1.38
C PRO A 392 -16.87 -2.90 -0.97
N HIS A 393 -18.07 -2.90 -1.56
CA HIS A 393 -18.98 -4.05 -1.56
C HIS A 393 -18.77 -4.85 -2.85
N PHE A 394 -18.57 -6.17 -2.75
CA PHE A 394 -18.47 -7.07 -3.90
C PHE A 394 -19.74 -7.94 -3.98
N PRO A 395 -20.72 -7.60 -4.86
CA PRO A 395 -21.96 -8.34 -5.04
C PRO A 395 -21.82 -9.86 -5.25
N HIS A 396 -20.70 -10.32 -5.82
CA HIS A 396 -20.50 -11.71 -6.23
C HIS A 396 -19.40 -12.44 -5.42
N LEU A 397 -18.99 -11.89 -4.28
CA LEU A 397 -18.08 -12.53 -3.34
C LEU A 397 -18.87 -13.42 -2.36
N ASN A 398 -18.74 -14.74 -2.51
CA ASN A 398 -19.47 -15.70 -1.67
C ASN A 398 -18.90 -15.77 -0.26
N ALA A 399 -19.71 -16.20 0.72
CA ALA A 399 -19.35 -16.25 2.15
C ALA A 399 -18.05 -17.01 2.49
N ASN A 400 -17.67 -18.00 1.67
CA ASN A 400 -16.45 -18.81 1.85
C ASN A 400 -15.27 -18.32 1.00
N GLU A 401 -15.44 -17.22 0.26
CA GLU A 401 -14.41 -16.60 -0.56
C GLU A 401 -13.84 -15.36 0.14
N ARG A 402 -12.64 -14.98 -0.30
CA ARG A 402 -11.96 -13.75 0.11
C ARG A 402 -11.15 -13.22 -1.05
N ARG A 403 -10.92 -11.92 -1.14
CA ARG A 403 -10.09 -11.32 -2.19
C ARG A 403 -8.79 -10.80 -1.60
N ALA A 404 -7.66 -11.25 -2.14
CA ALA A 404 -6.33 -10.75 -1.78
C ALA A 404 -6.20 -9.31 -2.27
N PHE A 405 -5.74 -8.38 -1.44
CA PHE A 405 -5.49 -7.00 -1.86
C PHE A 405 -4.22 -6.41 -1.25
N VAL A 406 -3.67 -5.40 -1.93
CA VAL A 406 -2.57 -4.55 -1.47
C VAL A 406 -3.02 -3.11 -1.61
N PHE A 407 -2.79 -2.31 -0.57
CA PHE A 407 -3.02 -0.87 -0.58
C PHE A 407 -1.75 -0.14 -1.01
N ARG A 408 -1.91 0.95 -1.77
CA ARG A 408 -0.83 1.85 -2.20
C ARG A 408 -1.22 3.29 -1.90
N ILE A 409 -0.28 4.03 -1.33
CA ILE A 409 -0.32 5.48 -1.27
C ILE A 409 0.79 6.05 -2.14
N ARG A 410 0.46 7.02 -2.99
CA ARG A 410 1.44 7.80 -3.76
C ARG A 410 1.39 9.25 -3.33
N TYR A 411 2.54 9.87 -3.34
CA TYR A 411 2.73 11.26 -2.97
C TYR A 411 3.56 11.95 -4.02
N ASN A 412 2.88 12.75 -4.83
CA ASN A 412 3.49 13.52 -5.90
C ASN A 412 3.68 14.94 -5.41
N ILE A 413 4.91 15.43 -5.45
CA ILE A 413 5.24 16.81 -5.13
C ILE A 413 5.77 17.54 -6.35
N SER A 414 5.51 18.84 -6.38
CA SER A 414 6.16 19.79 -7.28
C SER A 414 6.46 21.08 -6.53
N THR A 415 7.34 21.89 -7.10
CA THR A 415 7.67 23.22 -6.59
C THR A 415 6.97 24.29 -7.43
N ASP A 416 6.96 25.54 -6.95
CA ASP A 416 6.44 26.69 -7.69
C ASP A 416 7.51 27.35 -8.59
N ASP A 417 8.71 26.77 -8.69
CA ASP A 417 9.81 27.32 -9.50
C ASP A 417 9.53 27.22 -11.02
N TYR A 418 8.50 26.45 -11.41
CA TYR A 418 7.97 26.37 -12.76
C TYR A 418 6.49 26.01 -12.70
N ASP A 419 5.75 26.15 -13.81
CA ASP A 419 4.34 25.73 -13.87
C ASP A 419 4.24 24.20 -14.06
N PRO A 420 3.86 23.42 -13.03
CA PRO A 420 3.89 21.96 -13.13
C PRO A 420 2.81 21.38 -14.02
N TYR A 421 1.76 22.14 -14.37
CA TYR A 421 0.65 21.66 -15.20
C TYR A 421 0.80 22.01 -16.69
N ASN A 422 1.57 23.06 -17.01
CA ASN A 422 1.81 23.47 -18.40
C ASN A 422 3.22 23.11 -18.92
N THR A 423 4.14 22.71 -18.04
CA THR A 423 5.47 22.25 -18.43
C THR A 423 5.45 20.81 -18.95
N ASN A 424 5.95 20.61 -20.17
CA ASN A 424 5.93 19.33 -20.87
C ASN A 424 7.26 19.12 -21.63
N SER A 425 7.29 18.18 -22.57
CA SER A 425 8.51 17.87 -23.30
C SER A 425 9.09 19.00 -24.17
N SER A 426 8.29 20.02 -24.52
CA SER A 426 8.80 21.23 -25.20
C SER A 426 9.79 22.03 -24.35
N SER A 427 9.79 21.81 -23.04
CA SER A 427 10.73 22.41 -22.08
C SER A 427 11.90 21.48 -21.73
N ASN A 428 12.09 20.37 -22.44
CA ASN A 428 13.22 19.47 -22.19
C ASN A 428 14.48 20.01 -22.86
N GLY A 429 15.59 20.05 -22.12
CA GLY A 429 16.86 20.56 -22.62
C GLY A 429 17.76 21.04 -21.49
N GLY A 430 18.91 21.59 -21.87
CA GLY A 430 19.81 22.25 -20.93
C GLY A 430 19.35 23.65 -20.56
N GLU A 431 20.32 24.45 -20.10
CA GLU A 431 20.11 25.84 -19.72
C GLU A 431 19.57 26.68 -20.89
N GLY A 432 18.63 27.58 -20.60
CA GLY A 432 17.94 28.39 -21.61
C GLY A 432 16.75 27.71 -22.31
N VAL A 433 16.54 26.41 -22.09
CA VAL A 433 15.37 25.67 -22.59
C VAL A 433 14.52 25.14 -21.44
N SER A 434 15.16 24.40 -20.52
CA SER A 434 14.46 23.87 -19.34
C SER A 434 14.35 24.94 -18.26
N PRO A 435 13.19 25.08 -17.58
CA PRO A 435 13.04 26.00 -16.46
C PRO A 435 13.90 25.60 -15.26
N VAL A 436 14.35 24.35 -15.21
CA VAL A 436 15.23 23.82 -14.15
C VAL A 436 16.32 22.94 -14.75
N THR A 437 17.55 23.09 -14.28
CA THR A 437 18.71 22.29 -14.71
C THR A 437 19.48 21.79 -13.49
N ASN A 438 20.34 20.78 -13.66
CA ASN A 438 21.15 20.27 -12.57
C ASN A 438 22.26 21.27 -12.21
N ASN A 439 22.37 21.53 -10.92
CA ASN A 439 23.37 22.41 -10.31
C ASN A 439 23.66 23.70 -11.09
N PRO A 440 22.64 24.52 -11.39
CA PRO A 440 22.80 25.71 -12.21
C PRO A 440 23.71 26.72 -11.51
N LEU A 441 24.45 27.47 -12.32
CA LEU A 441 25.15 28.66 -11.90
C LEU A 441 24.17 29.83 -11.98
N VAL A 442 24.00 30.55 -10.88
CA VAL A 442 23.14 31.73 -10.81
C VAL A 442 24.00 32.96 -10.59
N ASP A 443 23.85 33.92 -11.50
CA ASP A 443 24.42 35.25 -11.34
C ASP A 443 23.58 36.04 -10.34
N VAL A 444 24.24 36.49 -9.26
CA VAL A 444 23.65 37.32 -8.21
C VAL A 444 24.19 38.75 -8.24
N GLY A 445 24.76 39.18 -9.38
CA GLY A 445 25.38 40.49 -9.54
C GLY A 445 26.75 40.59 -8.86
N SER A 446 27.44 39.47 -8.66
CA SER A 446 28.77 39.40 -8.03
C SER A 446 29.83 38.95 -9.03
N HIS A 447 31.12 39.09 -8.66
CA HIS A 447 32.24 38.65 -9.52
C HIS A 447 32.31 37.13 -9.71
N SER A 448 31.52 36.35 -8.97
CA SER A 448 31.45 34.90 -9.12
C SER A 448 30.00 34.43 -9.08
N PRO A 449 29.56 33.58 -10.02
CA PRO A 449 28.25 32.97 -9.95
C PRO A 449 28.18 32.00 -8.77
N LEU A 450 27.01 31.91 -8.13
CA LEU A 450 26.76 30.94 -7.07
C LEU A 450 26.16 29.67 -7.68
N GLN A 451 26.54 28.49 -7.17
CA GLN A 451 25.97 27.23 -7.62
C GLN A 451 24.84 26.79 -6.69
N LEU A 452 23.66 26.54 -7.27
CA LEU A 452 22.57 25.90 -6.52
C LEU A 452 22.79 24.38 -6.48
N ALA A 453 22.42 23.73 -5.38
CA ALA A 453 22.47 22.27 -5.23
C ALA A 453 21.17 21.62 -5.72
N ILE A 454 20.84 21.80 -7.01
CA ILE A 454 19.62 21.25 -7.62
C ILE A 454 19.94 19.91 -8.30
N ASN A 455 19.17 18.90 -7.95
CA ASN A 455 19.10 17.64 -8.69
C ASN A 455 17.74 17.53 -9.37
N THR A 456 17.67 17.67 -10.69
CA THR A 456 16.41 17.66 -11.45
C THR A 456 15.72 16.29 -11.47
N ALA A 457 16.41 15.21 -11.08
CA ALA A 457 15.77 13.93 -10.77
C ALA A 457 15.01 13.94 -9.43
N GLN A 458 15.33 14.89 -8.54
CA GLN A 458 14.68 15.12 -7.25
C GLN A 458 13.80 16.38 -7.22
N PHE A 459 13.78 17.16 -8.31
CA PHE A 459 13.03 18.41 -8.43
C PHE A 459 11.61 18.14 -8.95
N GLY A 460 10.67 18.02 -8.02
CA GLY A 460 9.36 17.40 -8.23
C GLY A 460 9.47 15.87 -8.33
N ARG A 461 8.75 15.13 -7.49
CA ARG A 461 9.02 13.69 -7.27
C ARG A 461 7.79 12.93 -6.83
N THR A 462 7.81 11.62 -7.09
CA THR A 462 6.79 10.68 -6.65
C THR A 462 7.38 9.73 -5.63
N PHE A 463 6.77 9.69 -4.46
CA PHE A 463 7.06 8.74 -3.40
C PHE A 463 5.89 7.79 -3.24
N GLN A 464 6.15 6.63 -2.65
CA GLN A 464 5.08 5.70 -2.33
C GLN A 464 5.42 4.81 -1.15
N ASP A 465 4.37 4.25 -0.57
CA ASP A 465 4.47 3.06 0.26
C ASP A 465 3.29 2.13 -0.08
N ARG A 466 3.47 0.85 0.23
CA ARG A 466 2.46 -0.19 -0.03
C ARG A 466 2.34 -1.10 1.17
N SER A 467 1.12 -1.50 1.49
CA SER A 467 0.86 -2.45 2.57
C SER A 467 1.45 -3.83 2.26
N HIS A 468 1.55 -4.66 3.30
CA HIS A 468 1.58 -6.12 3.10
C HIS A 468 0.25 -6.61 2.52
N LEU A 469 0.21 -7.88 2.10
CA LEU A 469 -1.02 -8.52 1.64
C LEU A 469 -2.12 -8.45 2.72
N SER A 470 -3.36 -8.22 2.33
CA SER A 470 -4.53 -8.31 3.21
C SER A 470 -5.69 -8.95 2.44
N PHE A 471 -6.78 -9.27 3.13
CA PHE A 471 -7.95 -9.86 2.48
C PHE A 471 -9.22 -9.05 2.70
N PHE A 472 -10.00 -8.86 1.63
CA PHE A 472 -11.41 -8.53 1.72
C PHE A 472 -12.20 -9.81 1.98
N THR A 473 -13.01 -9.80 3.03
CA THR A 473 -13.86 -10.92 3.42
C THR A 473 -15.33 -10.46 3.45
N PRO A 474 -16.30 -11.27 2.99
CA PRO A 474 -17.71 -10.93 3.11
C PRO A 474 -18.12 -10.65 4.55
N ARG A 475 -19.08 -9.74 4.73
CA ARG A 475 -19.71 -9.51 6.04
C ARG A 475 -20.31 -10.81 6.57
N PRO A 476 -20.24 -11.08 7.89
CA PRO A 476 -20.96 -12.21 8.47
C PRO A 476 -22.46 -12.09 8.21
N LYS A 477 -23.14 -13.22 8.03
CA LYS A 477 -24.56 -13.27 7.69
C LYS A 477 -25.40 -12.51 8.72
N GLY A 478 -26.27 -11.61 8.25
CA GLY A 478 -27.21 -10.87 9.09
C GLY A 478 -26.66 -9.59 9.75
N ILE A 479 -25.38 -9.28 9.57
CA ILE A 479 -24.77 -8.05 10.09
C ILE A 479 -25.18 -6.85 9.21
N LYS A 480 -25.78 -5.83 9.83
CA LYS A 480 -26.26 -4.60 9.19
C LYS A 480 -25.79 -3.35 9.94
N GLY A 481 -25.50 -2.24 9.26
CA GLY A 481 -24.98 -1.01 9.85
C GLY A 481 -23.48 -0.82 9.60
N VAL A 482 -22.79 -0.06 10.45
CA VAL A 482 -21.37 0.30 10.25
C VAL A 482 -20.44 -0.69 10.96
N ILE A 483 -19.33 -1.09 10.31
CA ILE A 483 -18.21 -1.79 10.96
C ILE A 483 -17.00 -0.86 11.00
N HIS A 484 -16.52 -0.52 12.20
CA HIS A 484 -15.30 0.25 12.42
C HIS A 484 -14.13 -0.69 12.71
N ASN A 485 -12.98 -0.52 12.04
CA ASN A 485 -11.80 -1.32 12.33
C ASN A 485 -10.98 -0.73 13.48
N LEU A 486 -10.62 -1.56 14.45
CA LEU A 486 -9.65 -1.27 15.50
C LEU A 486 -8.42 -2.16 15.30
N ASN A 487 -7.32 -1.51 14.91
CA ASN A 487 -6.04 -2.10 14.56
C ASN A 487 -4.94 -1.69 15.55
N VAL A 488 -3.70 -2.12 15.26
CA VAL A 488 -2.49 -1.64 15.92
C VAL A 488 -1.46 -1.21 14.86
N ARG A 489 -1.02 0.04 14.92
CA ARG A 489 0.12 0.56 14.13
C ARG A 489 1.43 0.33 14.88
N GLY A 490 2.55 0.58 14.23
CA GLY A 490 3.84 0.66 14.90
C GLY A 490 4.69 -0.62 14.90
N LYS A 491 5.92 -0.49 15.41
CA LYS A 491 6.86 -1.60 15.65
C LYS A 491 7.56 -1.46 17.02
N ARG A 492 8.23 -2.52 17.46
CA ARG A 492 8.97 -2.57 18.73
C ARG A 492 10.16 -1.61 18.70
N GLY A 493 10.32 -0.85 19.79
CA GLY A 493 11.38 0.13 20.00
C GLY A 493 10.91 1.36 20.76
N ASN A 494 11.83 2.26 21.07
CA ASN A 494 11.54 3.66 21.42
C ASN A 494 11.49 4.53 20.14
N ILE A 495 11.14 5.81 20.27
CA ILE A 495 11.01 6.75 19.15
C ILE A 495 12.23 6.78 18.22
N VAL A 496 13.46 6.72 18.75
CA VAL A 496 14.70 6.78 17.93
C VAL A 496 14.97 5.44 17.23
N GLN A 497 14.66 4.33 17.88
CA GLN A 497 14.82 2.97 17.36
C GLN A 497 13.81 2.65 16.26
N THR A 498 12.58 3.14 16.37
CA THR A 498 11.52 2.91 15.39
C THR A 498 11.58 3.87 14.21
N PHE A 499 12.10 5.09 14.40
CA PHE A 499 12.18 6.12 13.38
C PHE A 499 12.78 5.60 12.05
N PRO A 500 12.17 5.94 10.89
CA PRO A 500 11.02 6.83 10.67
C PRO A 500 9.65 6.14 10.71
N ALA A 501 9.57 4.88 11.15
CA ALA A 501 8.29 4.32 11.60
C ALA A 501 7.95 4.83 13.01
N VAL A 502 6.80 4.43 13.54
CA VAL A 502 6.31 4.84 14.88
C VAL A 502 6.26 3.66 15.85
N GLU A 503 6.20 3.95 17.15
CA GLU A 503 5.94 2.97 18.20
C GLU A 503 4.51 2.41 18.15
N TYR A 504 4.24 1.39 18.96
CA TYR A 504 2.92 0.78 19.08
C TYR A 504 1.86 1.74 19.58
N ASP A 505 0.75 1.78 18.85
CA ASP A 505 -0.46 2.48 19.25
C ASP A 505 -1.70 1.79 18.69
N PHE A 506 -2.85 1.97 19.34
CA PHE A 506 -4.12 1.53 18.77
C PHE A 506 -4.52 2.44 17.62
N MET A 507 -5.22 1.88 16.64
CA MET A 507 -5.62 2.62 15.45
C MET A 507 -7.08 2.35 15.07
N PRO A 508 -7.98 3.34 15.23
CA PRO A 508 -7.74 4.65 15.83
C PRO A 508 -7.52 4.58 17.36
N THR A 509 -6.84 5.59 17.90
CA THR A 509 -6.69 5.78 19.35
C THR A 509 -8.02 6.15 20.01
N VAL A 510 -8.87 6.91 19.32
CA VAL A 510 -10.23 7.25 19.75
C VAL A 510 -11.23 6.82 18.69
N SER A 511 -12.17 5.97 19.06
CA SER A 511 -13.25 5.49 18.18
C SER A 511 -14.59 6.04 18.65
N ASN A 512 -15.32 6.72 17.76
CA ASN A 512 -16.72 7.09 17.99
C ASN A 512 -17.62 6.10 17.27
N ILE A 513 -18.47 5.39 18.00
CA ILE A 513 -19.35 4.35 17.48
C ILE A 513 -20.78 4.66 17.93
N SER A 514 -21.74 4.65 17.01
CA SER A 514 -23.16 4.76 17.36
C SER A 514 -23.79 3.37 17.44
N GLN A 515 -24.66 3.12 18.41
CA GLN A 515 -25.41 1.86 18.43
C GLN A 515 -26.40 1.80 17.24
N PRO A 516 -26.61 0.62 16.61
CA PRO A 516 -26.10 -0.72 16.96
C PRO A 516 -24.87 -1.16 16.14
N ASN A 517 -23.97 -0.24 15.76
CA ASN A 517 -22.80 -0.53 14.92
C ASN A 517 -21.73 -1.38 15.63
N TYR A 518 -20.74 -1.83 14.87
CA TYR A 518 -19.77 -2.84 15.28
C TYR A 518 -18.33 -2.34 15.27
N VAL A 519 -17.50 -2.99 16.07
CA VAL A 519 -16.04 -2.84 16.06
C VAL A 519 -15.41 -4.16 15.66
N HIS A 520 -14.59 -4.14 14.60
CA HIS A 520 -13.76 -5.25 14.20
C HIS A 520 -12.36 -5.08 14.79
N ILE A 521 -12.04 -5.90 15.79
CA ILE A 521 -10.78 -5.86 16.54
C ILE A 521 -9.82 -6.89 15.96
N GLN A 522 -8.67 -6.45 15.45
CA GLN A 522 -7.60 -7.32 14.96
C GLN A 522 -6.24 -6.62 15.09
N TRP A 523 -5.15 -7.37 15.04
CA TRP A 523 -3.82 -6.79 14.88
C TRP A 523 -2.85 -7.80 14.31
N THR A 524 -1.76 -7.26 13.78
CA THR A 524 -0.62 -8.02 13.30
C THR A 524 0.63 -7.66 14.11
N GLY A 525 1.49 -8.64 14.36
CA GLY A 525 2.77 -8.47 15.04
C GLY A 525 3.82 -9.42 14.46
N SER A 526 5.10 -9.06 14.60
CA SER A 526 6.25 -9.85 14.18
C SER A 526 7.05 -10.39 15.37
N ASN A 527 7.71 -11.52 15.17
CA ASN A 527 8.66 -12.16 16.08
C ASN A 527 10.10 -11.99 15.60
N SER A 528 10.33 -11.23 14.53
CA SER A 528 11.64 -11.15 13.89
C SER A 528 12.44 -9.89 14.22
N HIS A 529 11.81 -8.76 14.57
CA HIS A 529 12.45 -7.45 14.64
C HIS A 529 13.34 -7.26 15.88
N ASN A 530 14.58 -7.77 15.81
CA ASN A 530 15.61 -7.61 16.82
C ASN A 530 16.78 -6.79 16.24
N ASN A 531 16.85 -5.52 16.60
CA ASN A 531 17.80 -4.55 16.05
C ASN A 531 19.11 -4.44 16.86
N GLY A 532 19.57 -5.56 17.42
CA GLY A 532 20.82 -5.66 18.18
C GLY A 532 20.78 -4.97 19.54
N ASN A 533 21.92 -4.85 20.20
CA ASN A 533 22.03 -4.15 21.49
C ASN A 533 21.85 -2.63 21.32
N PRO A 534 21.32 -1.91 22.33
CA PRO A 534 21.27 -0.46 22.34
C PRO A 534 22.65 0.16 22.09
N GLY A 535 22.74 1.01 21.08
CA GLY A 535 23.95 1.72 20.68
C GLY A 535 23.97 3.14 21.21
N GLY A 536 25.14 3.79 21.17
CA GLY A 536 25.32 5.14 21.70
C GLY A 536 24.52 6.23 20.96
N ASP A 537 24.12 5.99 19.71
CA ASP A 537 23.29 6.91 18.92
C ASP A 537 21.78 6.71 19.10
N GLY A 538 21.37 5.71 19.91
CA GLY A 538 19.98 5.36 20.16
C GLY A 538 19.25 4.68 18.98
N GLN A 539 19.91 4.44 17.84
CA GLN A 539 19.25 3.86 16.65
C GLN A 539 19.19 2.33 16.69
N THR A 540 20.11 1.68 17.38
CA THR A 540 20.09 0.22 17.62
C THR A 540 19.38 -0.12 18.92
N GLY A 541 19.00 -1.38 19.09
CA GLY A 541 18.13 -1.82 20.19
C GLY A 541 16.67 -1.98 19.76
N ASP A 542 15.96 -2.75 20.57
CA ASP A 542 14.56 -3.10 20.38
C ASP A 542 13.79 -2.92 21.70
N ALA A 543 13.94 -1.73 22.32
CA ALA A 543 13.37 -1.43 23.62
C ALA A 543 11.89 -1.85 23.66
N GLY A 544 11.46 -2.47 24.74
CA GLY A 544 10.30 -3.36 24.70
C GLY A 544 10.16 -4.13 26.00
N GLN A 545 8.95 -4.42 26.44
CA GLN A 545 8.76 -5.38 27.53
C GLN A 545 8.94 -6.81 27.00
N GLY A 546 9.44 -7.69 27.88
CA GLY A 546 9.82 -9.10 27.66
C GLY A 546 10.59 -9.39 26.38
N THR A 547 10.45 -10.59 25.80
CA THR A 547 11.44 -11.14 24.86
C THR A 547 11.73 -10.21 23.67
N GLY A 548 13.00 -9.86 23.51
CA GLY A 548 13.50 -9.08 22.38
C GLY A 548 13.14 -9.72 21.04
N GLY A 549 12.89 -8.90 20.02
CA GLY A 549 12.44 -9.35 18.72
C GLY A 549 10.95 -9.62 18.59
N THR A 550 10.19 -9.63 19.69
CA THR A 550 8.79 -10.10 19.70
C THR A 550 7.77 -9.00 19.97
N ASP A 551 6.72 -9.02 19.16
CA ASP A 551 5.59 -8.11 19.23
C ASP A 551 4.39 -8.79 19.89
N ARG A 552 3.84 -8.21 20.94
CA ARG A 552 2.57 -8.66 21.54
C ARG A 552 1.68 -7.46 21.80
N ASN A 553 0.39 -7.64 21.60
CA ASN A 553 -0.63 -6.66 21.91
C ASN A 553 -1.77 -7.36 22.65
N ASN A 554 -2.46 -6.64 23.52
CA ASN A 554 -3.65 -7.12 24.20
C ASN A 554 -4.54 -5.93 24.54
N ILE A 555 -5.77 -6.20 24.95
CA ILE A 555 -6.73 -5.17 25.38
C ILE A 555 -7.20 -5.53 26.77
N LEU A 556 -6.98 -4.62 27.72
CA LEU A 556 -7.49 -4.68 29.09
C LEU A 556 -8.15 -3.34 29.43
N GLY A 557 -9.31 -3.40 30.09
CA GLY A 557 -10.09 -2.22 30.47
C GLY A 557 -9.36 -1.29 31.46
N LEU A 558 -9.69 -0.01 31.40
CA LEU A 558 -9.18 1.06 32.26
C LEU A 558 -10.34 1.86 32.87
N THR A 559 -10.16 2.36 34.09
CA THR A 559 -11.14 3.23 34.74
C THR A 559 -11.10 4.63 34.15
N LYS A 560 -9.90 5.18 33.96
CA LYS A 560 -9.67 6.48 33.34
C LYS A 560 -8.57 6.36 32.29
N LYS A 561 -8.65 7.19 31.25
CA LYS A 561 -7.66 7.24 30.15
C LYS A 561 -6.21 7.40 30.64
N ASN A 562 -6.00 8.14 31.72
CA ASN A 562 -4.67 8.45 32.25
C ASN A 562 -4.14 7.39 33.21
N ASP A 563 -4.93 6.38 33.57
CA ASP A 563 -4.49 5.30 34.46
C ASP A 563 -3.47 4.40 33.76
N ASN A 564 -2.59 3.78 34.54
CA ASN A 564 -1.58 2.82 34.06
C ASN A 564 -1.82 1.40 34.59
N PHE A 565 -2.83 1.22 35.44
CA PHE A 565 -3.20 -0.07 36.00
C PHE A 565 -4.54 -0.51 35.39
N PRO A 566 -4.62 -1.73 34.84
CA PRO A 566 -5.87 -2.24 34.28
C PRO A 566 -6.91 -2.41 35.39
N GLN A 567 -8.17 -2.21 35.03
CA GLN A 567 -9.31 -2.60 35.86
C GLN A 567 -9.30 -4.11 36.11
N LEU A 568 -9.80 -4.50 37.28
CA LEU A 568 -10.15 -5.90 37.50
C LEU A 568 -11.18 -6.33 36.47
N MET A 569 -11.03 -7.56 35.96
CA MET A 569 -11.97 -8.13 35.00
C MET A 569 -13.40 -8.19 35.57
N GLU A 570 -13.54 -8.35 36.88
CA GLU A 570 -14.83 -8.42 37.58
C GLU A 570 -15.56 -7.08 37.72
N ASP A 571 -14.89 -5.95 37.49
CA ASP A 571 -15.52 -4.64 37.56
C ASP A 571 -16.61 -4.55 36.48
N GLU A 572 -17.84 -4.26 36.89
CA GLU A 572 -19.01 -4.19 35.99
C GLU A 572 -18.88 -3.10 34.92
N ASN A 573 -18.02 -2.09 35.14
CA ASN A 573 -17.73 -1.04 34.16
C ASN A 573 -16.62 -1.44 33.17
N ASN A 574 -15.99 -2.60 33.35
CA ASN A 574 -14.96 -3.07 32.42
C ASN A 574 -15.56 -3.29 31.03
N ILE A 575 -14.85 -2.80 30.00
CA ILE A 575 -15.28 -2.79 28.60
C ILE A 575 -15.88 -4.12 28.12
N CYS A 576 -15.33 -5.27 28.57
CA CYS A 576 -15.79 -6.59 28.15
C CYS A 576 -17.23 -6.92 28.59
N HIS A 577 -17.71 -6.41 29.72
CA HIS A 577 -19.10 -6.62 30.19
C HIS A 577 -20.12 -6.09 29.20
N HIS A 578 -19.72 -5.06 28.47
CA HIS A 578 -20.56 -4.34 27.52
C HIS A 578 -20.37 -4.79 26.08
N MET A 579 -19.47 -5.74 25.80
CA MET A 579 -19.29 -6.32 24.48
C MET A 579 -20.19 -7.54 24.27
N GLU A 580 -20.61 -7.74 23.02
CA GLU A 580 -21.23 -8.96 22.51
C GLU A 580 -20.51 -9.37 21.22
N VAL A 581 -20.06 -10.62 21.14
CA VAL A 581 -19.39 -11.15 19.95
C VAL A 581 -20.42 -11.59 18.93
N VAL A 582 -20.34 -11.03 17.73
CA VAL A 582 -21.20 -11.44 16.61
C VAL A 582 -20.44 -12.29 15.59
N TRP A 583 -19.11 -12.20 15.58
CA TRP A 583 -18.24 -13.07 14.78
C TRP A 583 -16.83 -13.16 15.37
N GLN A 584 -16.17 -14.31 15.21
CA GLN A 584 -14.75 -14.50 15.51
C GLN A 584 -14.12 -15.51 14.56
N ARG A 585 -12.80 -15.43 14.40
CA ARG A 585 -12.05 -16.33 13.51
C ARG A 585 -11.53 -17.60 14.17
N THR A 586 -11.23 -17.57 15.47
CA THR A 586 -10.59 -18.71 16.16
C THR A 586 -11.62 -19.73 16.64
N ASN A 587 -11.23 -21.00 16.65
CA ASN A 587 -12.02 -22.10 17.21
C ASN A 587 -12.10 -21.95 18.74
N GLY A 588 -13.31 -21.78 19.25
CA GLY A 588 -13.58 -21.64 20.68
C GLY A 588 -15.05 -21.92 20.95
N LEU A 589 -15.64 -21.20 21.91
CA LEU A 589 -17.09 -21.20 22.07
C LEU A 589 -17.76 -20.62 20.82
N ALA A 590 -18.97 -21.07 20.49
CA ALA A 590 -19.80 -20.42 19.48
C ALA A 590 -20.06 -18.95 19.86
N ASN A 591 -20.27 -18.07 18.89
CA ASN A 591 -20.37 -16.62 19.11
C ASN A 591 -21.44 -16.26 20.16
N ASP A 592 -22.61 -16.91 20.07
CA ASP A 592 -23.75 -16.79 20.97
C ASP A 592 -23.49 -17.34 22.38
N LYS A 593 -22.43 -18.15 22.54
CA LYS A 593 -22.02 -18.73 23.83
C LYS A 593 -20.90 -17.95 24.51
N MET A 594 -20.27 -16.99 23.83
CA MET A 594 -19.20 -16.18 24.44
C MET A 594 -19.78 -15.22 25.48
N LYS A 595 -19.43 -15.44 26.74
CA LYS A 595 -19.76 -14.51 27.83
C LYS A 595 -18.68 -13.44 27.93
N TRP A 596 -19.01 -12.35 28.62
CA TRP A 596 -18.08 -11.23 28.82
C TRP A 596 -16.70 -11.67 29.37
N ARG A 597 -16.67 -12.70 30.23
CA ARG A 597 -15.43 -13.28 30.77
C ARG A 597 -14.56 -13.90 29.69
N ASP A 598 -15.16 -14.61 28.74
CA ASP A 598 -14.45 -15.25 27.64
C ASP A 598 -13.85 -14.20 26.71
N ILE A 599 -14.59 -13.11 26.44
CA ILE A 599 -14.11 -11.96 25.67
C ILE A 599 -12.88 -11.35 26.35
N CYS A 600 -12.98 -11.08 27.65
CA CYS A 600 -11.91 -10.46 28.42
C CYS A 600 -10.66 -11.33 28.52
N VAL A 601 -10.83 -12.63 28.75
CA VAL A 601 -9.73 -13.61 28.72
C VAL A 601 -9.07 -13.64 27.35
N LYS A 602 -9.85 -13.67 26.27
CA LYS A 602 -9.33 -13.77 24.91
C LYS A 602 -8.57 -12.50 24.48
N LEU A 603 -9.14 -11.32 24.72
CA LEU A 603 -8.51 -10.03 24.41
C LEU A 603 -7.30 -9.74 25.29
N GLY A 604 -7.38 -10.03 26.59
CA GLY A 604 -6.30 -9.82 27.55
C GLY A 604 -5.10 -10.76 27.35
N SER A 605 -5.33 -11.95 26.78
CA SER A 605 -4.29 -12.96 26.50
C SER A 605 -3.78 -12.96 25.06
N SER A 606 -4.13 -11.96 24.24
CA SER A 606 -3.78 -11.90 22.81
C SER A 606 -4.23 -13.15 22.02
N GLY A 607 -5.36 -13.75 22.42
CA GLY A 607 -5.85 -15.00 21.84
C GLY A 607 -5.06 -16.25 22.22
N TYR A 608 -4.19 -16.20 23.24
CA TYR A 608 -3.57 -17.40 23.78
C TYR A 608 -4.62 -18.34 24.40
N TYR A 609 -5.59 -17.78 25.12
CA TYR A 609 -6.78 -18.51 25.59
C TYR A 609 -7.98 -18.17 24.69
N ASP A 610 -8.79 -19.18 24.37
CA ASP A 610 -10.01 -18.99 23.56
C ASP A 610 -11.24 -18.67 24.42
N CYS A 611 -11.23 -19.05 25.70
CA CYS A 611 -12.32 -18.86 26.64
C CYS A 611 -11.83 -19.06 28.09
N LYS A 612 -12.69 -18.78 29.08
CA LYS A 612 -12.41 -19.09 30.48
C LYS A 612 -12.47 -20.60 30.74
N THR A 613 -13.53 -21.26 30.30
CA THR A 613 -13.81 -22.69 30.51
C THR A 613 -14.62 -23.25 29.33
N GLY A 614 -14.54 -24.56 29.07
CA GLY A 614 -15.45 -25.25 28.14
C GLY A 614 -15.05 -25.19 26.65
N CYS A 615 -13.83 -24.73 26.35
CA CYS A 615 -13.22 -24.85 25.03
C CYS A 615 -11.86 -25.55 25.13
N THR A 616 -11.29 -25.98 24.00
CA THR A 616 -10.01 -26.71 23.97
C THR A 616 -8.85 -25.92 24.57
N ASN A 617 -8.75 -24.63 24.24
CA ASN A 617 -7.70 -23.73 24.74
C ASN A 617 -8.23 -22.82 25.86
N SER A 618 -8.94 -23.40 26.84
CA SER A 618 -9.48 -22.65 27.96
C SER A 618 -8.41 -22.32 29.01
N LEU A 619 -8.69 -21.31 29.83
CA LEU A 619 -7.79 -20.84 30.90
C LEU A 619 -7.49 -21.93 31.96
N ASP A 620 -8.45 -22.82 32.21
CA ASP A 620 -8.33 -23.94 33.16
C ASP A 620 -7.60 -25.18 32.60
N ARG A 621 -7.45 -25.29 31.27
CA ARG A 621 -6.88 -26.49 30.61
C ARG A 621 -5.55 -26.25 29.92
N LYS A 622 -5.41 -25.11 29.25
CA LYS A 622 -4.20 -24.78 28.50
C LYS A 622 -3.10 -24.37 29.48
N ALA A 623 -1.84 -24.63 29.09
CA ALA A 623 -0.68 -24.25 29.87
C ALA A 623 -0.74 -22.77 30.30
N LYS A 624 -0.09 -22.46 31.42
CA LYS A 624 -0.07 -21.08 31.93
C LYS A 624 0.58 -20.15 30.91
N MET A 625 -0.11 -19.06 30.59
CA MET A 625 0.43 -17.99 29.76
C MET A 625 1.57 -17.31 30.51
N ASP A 626 2.63 -16.98 29.78
CA ASP A 626 3.73 -16.20 30.31
C ASP A 626 3.22 -14.79 30.71
N ASN A 627 3.66 -14.28 31.88
CA ASN A 627 3.19 -12.98 32.42
C ASN A 627 3.49 -11.79 31.49
N LEU A 628 4.44 -12.00 30.58
CA LEU A 628 4.92 -11.07 29.59
C LEU A 628 4.36 -11.41 28.19
N LEU A 629 3.39 -12.32 28.06
CA LEU A 629 2.81 -12.76 26.79
C LEU A 629 3.81 -13.39 25.81
N ASN A 630 5.01 -13.79 26.27
CA ASN A 630 6.07 -14.28 25.37
C ASN A 630 5.60 -15.47 24.54
N ASN A 631 4.77 -16.34 25.12
CA ASN A 631 4.19 -17.52 24.48
C ASN A 631 2.82 -17.28 23.80
N ALA A 632 2.30 -16.05 23.82
CA ALA A 632 1.08 -15.69 23.12
C ALA A 632 1.34 -15.47 21.61
N PRO A 633 0.30 -15.60 20.75
CA PRO A 633 0.42 -15.24 19.34
C PRO A 633 0.81 -13.77 19.13
N ALA A 634 1.65 -13.49 18.12
CA ALA A 634 2.03 -12.11 17.77
C ALA A 634 0.88 -11.34 17.09
N SER A 635 0.04 -12.06 16.34
CA SER A 635 -1.11 -11.51 15.62
C SER A 635 -2.43 -12.06 16.17
N PHE A 636 -3.48 -11.25 16.15
CA PHE A 636 -4.82 -11.62 16.62
C PHE A 636 -5.79 -11.69 15.45
N SER A 637 -6.39 -12.87 15.29
CA SER A 637 -7.10 -13.29 14.08
C SER A 637 -8.42 -12.57 13.78
N GLY A 638 -8.91 -11.70 14.67
CA GLY A 638 -10.11 -10.92 14.46
C GLY A 638 -11.28 -11.33 15.35
N MET A 639 -11.98 -10.33 15.89
CA MET A 639 -13.25 -10.45 16.58
C MET A 639 -14.14 -9.27 16.19
N LEU A 640 -15.39 -9.53 15.80
CA LEU A 640 -16.40 -8.51 15.53
C LEU A 640 -17.34 -8.42 16.73
N VAL A 641 -17.39 -7.26 17.36
CA VAL A 641 -18.21 -7.01 18.55
C VAL A 641 -19.20 -5.87 18.33
N ARG A 642 -20.32 -5.89 19.04
CA ARG A 642 -21.17 -4.72 19.25
C ARG A 642 -21.22 -4.38 20.74
N PHE A 643 -21.52 -3.12 21.04
CA PHE A 643 -21.64 -2.64 22.41
C PHE A 643 -23.10 -2.61 22.85
N LYS A 644 -23.39 -3.25 23.99
CA LYS A 644 -24.73 -3.33 24.59
C LYS A 644 -25.11 -2.07 25.38
N LYS A 645 -24.12 -1.31 25.85
CA LYS A 645 -24.31 -0.12 26.69
C LYS A 645 -23.61 1.08 26.04
N LYS A 646 -24.28 2.23 26.05
CA LYS A 646 -23.69 3.53 25.69
C LYS A 646 -22.73 4.00 26.78
N GLY A 647 -21.74 4.80 26.41
CA GLY A 647 -20.74 5.33 27.32
C GLY A 647 -19.34 5.29 26.75
N THR A 648 -18.37 5.71 27.55
CA THR A 648 -16.96 5.75 27.16
C THR A 648 -16.20 4.62 27.85
N PHE A 649 -15.46 3.86 27.05
CA PHE A 649 -14.66 2.74 27.52
C PHE A 649 -13.20 2.97 27.19
N TYR A 650 -12.35 2.93 28.22
CA TYR A 650 -10.91 3.06 28.08
C TYR A 650 -10.25 1.69 28.14
N PHE A 651 -9.14 1.53 27.44
CA PHE A 651 -8.36 0.30 27.46
C PHE A 651 -6.89 0.57 27.19
N LEU A 652 -6.05 -0.39 27.56
CA LEU A 652 -4.61 -0.36 27.31
C LEU A 652 -4.08 -1.71 26.84
N CYS A 653 -2.88 -1.69 26.28
CA CYS A 653 -2.05 -2.87 26.12
C CYS A 653 -1.01 -2.94 27.25
N THR A 654 -1.06 -3.98 28.10
CA THR A 654 -0.08 -4.11 29.20
C THR A 654 1.33 -4.37 28.69
N ARG A 655 1.47 -4.87 27.46
CA ARG A 655 2.78 -5.11 26.87
C ARG A 655 3.50 -3.83 26.44
N ASN A 656 2.74 -2.87 25.93
CA ASN A 656 3.29 -1.67 25.29
C ASN A 656 2.92 -0.39 26.05
N ASN A 657 2.43 -0.50 27.28
CA ASN A 657 2.29 0.62 28.20
C ASN A 657 3.48 0.64 29.17
N ASN A 658 4.46 1.50 28.90
CA ASN A 658 5.61 1.75 29.76
C ASN A 658 5.78 3.27 29.94
N PHE A 659 5.42 3.78 31.11
CA PHE A 659 5.19 5.21 31.39
C PHE A 659 6.27 6.19 30.88
N THR A 660 7.54 5.79 30.86
CA THR A 660 8.64 6.66 30.42
C THR A 660 8.91 6.65 28.91
N ASN A 661 8.27 5.75 28.14
CA ASN A 661 8.66 5.49 26.75
C ASN A 661 7.50 5.17 25.80
N ARG A 662 6.39 4.58 26.26
CA ARG A 662 5.23 4.20 25.41
C ARG A 662 3.91 4.22 26.18
N SER A 663 2.85 4.68 25.52
CA SER A 663 1.49 4.67 26.08
C SER A 663 0.47 4.16 25.05
N GLN A 664 0.49 2.85 24.77
CA GLN A 664 -0.55 2.23 23.94
C GLN A 664 -1.87 2.11 24.72
N LYS A 665 -2.71 3.13 24.57
CA LYS A 665 -4.04 3.24 25.20
C LYS A 665 -5.06 3.66 24.15
N GLY A 666 -6.29 3.22 24.32
CA GLY A 666 -7.38 3.53 23.40
C GLY A 666 -8.66 3.89 24.13
N GLU A 667 -9.56 4.51 23.38
CA GLU A 667 -10.85 4.99 23.85
C GLU A 667 -11.92 4.63 22.82
N ILE A 668 -13.02 4.04 23.28
CA ILE A 668 -14.22 3.78 22.49
C ILE A 668 -15.38 4.54 23.14
N ILE A 669 -15.96 5.47 22.39
CA ILE A 669 -17.12 6.28 22.77
C ILE A 669 -18.33 5.70 22.04
N VAL A 670 -19.28 5.15 22.80
CA VAL A 670 -20.51 4.53 22.29
C VAL A 670 -21.69 5.46 22.53
N SER A 671 -22.32 5.90 21.44
CA SER A 671 -23.43 6.86 21.41
C SER A 671 -24.79 6.24 21.07
#